data_AF-A0A4Y9K1Q5-F1
#
_entry.id   AF-A0A4Y9K1Q5-F1
#
_cell.length_a   1.000
_cell.length_b   1.000
_cell.length_c   1.000
_cell.angle_alpha   90.00
_cell.angle_beta   90.00
_cell.angle_gamma   90.00
#
_symmetry.space_group_name_H-M   'P 1'
#
loop_
_entity.id
_entity.type
_entity.pdbx_description
1 polymer ?
#
loop_
_entity_poly.entity_id
_entity_poly.type
_entity_poly.pdbx_seq_one_letter_code
_entity_poly.pdbx_strand_id
1 'polypeptide(L)'
;MRKIHSNKERSMAQPSFQLSKIAVCLSLFSLFTPDMLAEIDLNQTYQLIEQQAGSWFQQLDRSLPLYPQPGSVAAEIDRREALNRQQSDKARKVLAQEDANQHKDHVAMLMRNAALQNFAPSIDNQRYYELSDDLRNLVKRAGYVFDPNKGRSRSYDFILKDKYRRGRPYQVLDKKGEYKPNYVNVKGSSYPSGHTANGFGEAVLASMIFPERGKEIFSRALQYGESRTVLGAHFPTDTIASRFSQYFYKAQLLNNDEIVSHLVQFAKSVREPFDTVCRETEDALRTCLDMLDAPLSTQYEAEDHNIGYYGQIFPERTAQVVLPDNLPDTAGALLRLRFPYLNDNARRQILAADAYPSHSLANLGDFSNAENNWGLINLPASYDGPSYFYGDFATLAEPEHHLDLGNFSQYDRWTKAIQGEGRLIMNHTGILDLVGRNRFAGIIIHQGLVRLAGEHRLAGKSQISENGNLVIAEATPRLGQLSGNGTVIFEPREGFSILTLDNLSGQLNFEINTDLAHQKSDKIVVKGSDNGEFGLIVTDSGNEPQTENGKVTLVETQTGTAQFRLKDREYIDAGAFRYRLYKEDNDWVLSNRNGERVVTLTKPNEAESAQTDMSKPEADIQPTVSTETRPNENTNNKEHLVNQPSETLTVPVENPPKNDVADLGDFENQPIESPITSAISADNSSKDNVGNLAIQPTELPTTSDISTGNLPKENTSSSSNVTHQPTESANNATPSVNTPSITPQVPQVTGGLKELSARTNEGISLRQAQVLHLEQSLSGIHQRLGELKQGERSNVWVRNLNSRHKLGEMQVVPDSRTSGFTQDYHTLQVGADTALNDTLRLGAFAGTARSKIDFKGDYGSGKINSQTLGLYGTFQFNNGLYFDQIAKYERLTSQGQATAKRRYNGYTLSSEVGKVHTLGQGWTVTPQLQLAWSSLSAKENEDRLSAFYARMGVRVTKMLDLNGWTLQPYAEVNGITTKNRHSQVRVNQYVFDVASTRGRVETVLGINAAAGNHRFGVEATTTRGKHLDQPFAVQANYRYSW
;
A
#
# COMPACT_ATOMS: atom_id res chain seq x y z
N MET A 1 36.97 -13.45 -44.17
CA MET A 1 36.13 -13.37 -45.38
C MET A 1 34.95 -14.35 -45.24
N ARG A 2 34.23 -14.71 -46.31
CA ARG A 2 32.86 -15.28 -46.24
C ARG A 2 32.77 -16.77 -45.80
N LYS A 3 31.53 -17.16 -45.47
CA LYS A 3 30.88 -18.48 -45.21
C LYS A 3 31.47 -19.67 -46.03
N ILE A 4 31.31 -20.96 -45.66
CA ILE A 4 30.07 -21.78 -45.64
C ILE A 4 30.17 -23.02 -44.69
N HIS A 5 29.03 -23.68 -44.43
CA HIS A 5 28.80 -24.82 -43.51
C HIS A 5 29.64 -26.10 -43.70
N SER A 6 29.72 -26.89 -42.62
CA SER A 6 29.54 -28.36 -42.64
C SER A 6 28.79 -28.79 -41.36
N ASN A 7 28.08 -29.92 -41.38
CA ASN A 7 27.23 -30.38 -40.27
C ASN A 7 26.97 -31.91 -40.34
N LYS A 8 27.35 -32.67 -39.29
CA LYS A 8 26.83 -34.01 -38.87
C LYS A 8 27.54 -34.47 -37.58
N GLU A 9 26.82 -34.91 -36.54
CA GLU A 9 26.61 -36.32 -36.11
C GLU A 9 27.91 -37.09 -35.81
N ARG A 10 28.15 -37.78 -34.68
CA ARG A 10 27.34 -38.32 -33.52
C ARG A 10 28.33 -38.65 -32.36
N SER A 11 28.01 -39.02 -31.10
CA SER A 11 26.76 -39.36 -30.37
C SER A 11 26.93 -39.23 -28.82
N MET A 12 25.83 -39.37 -28.07
CA MET A 12 25.63 -39.86 -26.67
C MET A 12 26.70 -39.68 -25.56
N ALA A 13 26.34 -38.91 -24.51
CA ALA A 13 26.17 -39.41 -23.14
C ALA A 13 25.32 -38.43 -22.29
N GLN A 14 24.47 -38.95 -21.39
CA GLN A 14 23.66 -38.19 -20.41
C GLN A 14 23.57 -39.04 -19.12
N PRO A 15 23.30 -38.49 -17.92
CA PRO A 15 21.92 -38.11 -17.55
C PRO A 15 21.77 -36.86 -16.66
N SER A 16 20.49 -36.59 -16.32
CA SER A 16 19.92 -35.53 -15.46
C SER A 16 20.45 -35.56 -14.00
N PHE A 17 20.20 -34.58 -13.11
CA PHE A 17 19.06 -33.66 -12.89
C PHE A 17 19.54 -32.31 -12.31
N GLN A 18 18.82 -31.18 -12.27
CA GLN A 18 17.52 -30.72 -12.83
C GLN A 18 17.45 -29.16 -12.76
N LEU A 19 16.49 -28.54 -13.45
CA LEU A 19 15.88 -27.25 -13.06
C LEU A 19 14.48 -27.13 -13.69
N SER A 20 13.44 -27.20 -12.86
CA SER A 20 12.04 -27.33 -13.31
C SER A 20 11.45 -26.02 -13.82
N LYS A 21 10.72 -26.10 -14.96
CA LYS A 21 9.96 -24.99 -15.53
C LYS A 21 8.79 -24.61 -14.61
N ILE A 22 8.79 -23.41 -14.06
CA ILE A 22 7.59 -22.73 -13.54
C ILE A 22 7.45 -21.41 -14.30
N ALA A 23 7.07 -21.51 -15.58
CA ALA A 23 6.92 -20.38 -16.50
C ALA A 23 5.95 -20.69 -17.67
N VAL A 24 5.08 -21.71 -17.54
CA VAL A 24 4.07 -22.08 -18.55
C VAL A 24 2.82 -22.63 -17.84
N CYS A 25 2.07 -21.78 -17.15
CA CYS A 25 0.78 -22.13 -16.50
C CYS A 25 -0.24 -20.96 -16.41
N LEU A 26 0.04 -19.81 -17.05
CA LEU A 26 -0.77 -18.58 -16.93
C LEU A 26 -1.12 -17.97 -18.31
N SER A 27 -1.35 -18.86 -19.29
CA SER A 27 -1.76 -18.49 -20.67
C SER A 27 -2.73 -19.50 -21.28
N LEU A 28 -3.47 -20.24 -20.45
CA LEU A 28 -4.41 -21.29 -20.86
C LEU A 28 -5.77 -21.21 -20.14
N PHE A 29 -6.00 -20.17 -19.34
CA PHE A 29 -7.31 -19.83 -18.75
C PHE A 29 -8.03 -18.68 -19.48
N SER A 30 -7.67 -18.47 -20.76
CA SER A 30 -8.24 -17.43 -21.63
C SER A 30 -9.07 -18.01 -22.79
N LEU A 31 -9.47 -19.28 -22.69
CA LEU A 31 -10.24 -20.03 -23.70
C LEU A 31 -11.42 -20.82 -23.07
N PHE A 32 -11.91 -20.35 -21.92
CA PHE A 32 -13.18 -20.80 -21.34
C PHE A 32 -14.20 -19.66 -21.39
N THR A 33 -14.60 -19.27 -22.59
CA THR A 33 -15.94 -18.72 -22.80
C THR A 33 -16.90 -19.90 -23.00
N PRO A 34 -17.79 -20.20 -22.04
CA PRO A 34 -18.97 -21.00 -22.30
C PRO A 34 -20.04 -20.17 -23.03
N ASP A 35 -19.62 -19.34 -24.00
CA ASP A 35 -20.51 -18.68 -24.97
C ASP A 35 -21.01 -19.72 -25.97
N MET A 36 -21.73 -20.72 -25.45
CA MET A 36 -22.81 -21.29 -26.24
C MET A 36 -23.83 -20.17 -26.43
N LEU A 37 -23.69 -19.48 -27.57
CA LEU A 37 -24.70 -18.59 -28.12
C LEU A 37 -25.93 -19.43 -28.48
N ALA A 38 -26.70 -19.79 -27.45
CA ALA A 38 -28.13 -19.97 -27.58
C ALA A 38 -28.68 -18.60 -27.99
N GLU A 39 -28.83 -18.42 -29.30
CA GLU A 39 -29.44 -17.24 -29.92
C GLU A 39 -30.81 -17.01 -29.26
N ILE A 40 -30.91 -15.99 -28.40
CA ILE A 40 -32.09 -15.82 -27.55
C ILE A 40 -33.30 -15.54 -28.43
N ASP A 41 -34.25 -16.47 -28.40
CA ASP A 41 -35.52 -16.27 -29.06
C ASP A 41 -36.31 -15.18 -28.32
N LEU A 42 -36.41 -14.03 -28.97
CA LEU A 42 -37.28 -12.93 -28.59
C LEU A 42 -38.73 -13.41 -28.38
N ASN A 43 -39.19 -14.44 -29.12
CA ASN A 43 -40.52 -15.03 -28.96
C ASN A 43 -40.66 -15.90 -27.71
N GLN A 44 -39.63 -16.68 -27.31
CA GLN A 44 -39.60 -17.33 -25.99
C GLN A 44 -39.74 -16.28 -24.87
N THR A 45 -38.97 -15.20 -24.97
CA THR A 45 -39.02 -14.11 -23.97
C THR A 45 -40.39 -13.42 -23.93
N TYR A 46 -41.03 -13.19 -25.08
CA TYR A 46 -42.41 -12.71 -25.15
C TYR A 46 -43.40 -13.70 -24.48
N GLN A 47 -43.27 -15.01 -24.73
CA GLN A 47 -44.16 -16.02 -24.15
C GLN A 47 -44.04 -16.09 -22.62
N LEU A 48 -42.82 -16.02 -22.05
CA LEU A 48 -42.59 -16.02 -20.60
C LEU A 48 -43.26 -14.82 -19.91
N ILE A 49 -43.22 -13.64 -20.55
CA ILE A 49 -43.86 -12.42 -20.06
C ILE A 49 -45.39 -12.53 -20.19
N GLU A 50 -45.92 -12.99 -21.33
CA GLU A 50 -47.37 -13.09 -21.56
C GLU A 50 -48.04 -14.15 -20.66
N GLN A 51 -47.34 -15.23 -20.30
CA GLN A 51 -47.81 -16.22 -19.32
C GLN A 51 -47.98 -15.62 -17.91
N GLN A 52 -47.15 -14.65 -17.53
CA GLN A 52 -47.15 -14.04 -16.18
C GLN A 52 -47.94 -12.73 -16.09
N ALA A 53 -48.09 -11.97 -17.18
CA ALA A 53 -48.80 -10.69 -17.20
C ALA A 53 -50.24 -10.75 -16.64
N GLY A 54 -50.91 -11.91 -16.80
CA GLY A 54 -52.24 -12.17 -16.24
C GLY A 54 -52.28 -12.23 -14.71
N SER A 55 -51.29 -12.83 -14.05
CA SER A 55 -51.22 -12.88 -12.57
C SER A 55 -50.67 -11.57 -12.00
N TRP A 56 -49.68 -10.96 -12.66
CA TRP A 56 -49.17 -9.62 -12.32
C TRP A 56 -50.28 -8.56 -12.34
N PHE A 57 -51.15 -8.55 -13.35
CA PHE A 57 -52.30 -7.63 -13.35
C PHE A 57 -53.28 -7.90 -12.20
N GLN A 58 -53.54 -9.17 -11.84
CA GLN A 58 -54.42 -9.50 -10.71
C GLN A 58 -53.83 -9.11 -9.34
N GLN A 59 -52.50 -9.11 -9.21
CA GLN A 59 -51.81 -8.54 -8.05
C GLN A 59 -51.99 -7.02 -8.04
N LEU A 60 -51.58 -6.33 -9.12
CA LEU A 60 -51.69 -4.87 -9.23
C LEU A 60 -53.12 -4.34 -8.99
N ASP A 61 -54.16 -5.02 -9.48
CA ASP A 61 -55.56 -4.61 -9.31
C ASP A 61 -56.10 -4.76 -7.86
N ARG A 62 -55.37 -5.50 -7.01
CA ARG A 62 -55.58 -5.61 -5.55
C ARG A 62 -54.65 -4.67 -4.76
N SER A 63 -53.39 -4.56 -5.18
CA SER A 63 -52.35 -3.79 -4.52
C SER A 63 -52.51 -2.28 -4.72
N LEU A 64 -53.00 -1.83 -5.88
CA LEU A 64 -53.17 -0.40 -6.18
C LEU A 64 -54.33 0.20 -5.33
N PRO A 65 -54.07 1.24 -4.51
CA PRO A 65 -55.10 1.90 -3.73
C PRO A 65 -56.23 2.50 -4.58
N LEU A 66 -57.37 2.77 -3.93
CA LEU A 66 -58.41 3.59 -4.56
C LEU A 66 -57.94 5.05 -4.69
N TYR A 67 -58.40 5.74 -5.73
CA TYR A 67 -58.26 7.19 -5.81
C TYR A 67 -58.99 7.88 -4.63
N PRO A 68 -58.60 9.10 -4.23
CA PRO A 68 -59.19 9.77 -3.07
C PRO A 68 -60.71 9.87 -3.13
N GLN A 69 -61.38 9.37 -2.09
CA GLN A 69 -62.83 9.25 -2.05
C GLN A 69 -63.52 10.60 -1.81
N PRO A 70 -64.73 10.82 -2.34
CA PRO A 70 -65.46 12.08 -2.19
C PRO A 70 -65.62 12.51 -0.72
N GLY A 71 -65.33 13.78 -0.43
CA GLY A 71 -65.39 14.34 0.93
C GLY A 71 -64.24 13.95 1.87
N SER A 72 -63.28 13.12 1.43
CA SER A 72 -62.08 12.81 2.24
C SER A 72 -61.05 13.95 2.23
N VAL A 73 -60.27 14.07 3.31
CA VAL A 73 -59.10 14.97 3.41
C VAL A 73 -58.16 14.78 2.22
N ALA A 74 -57.97 13.54 1.77
CA ALA A 74 -57.14 13.22 0.61
C ALA A 74 -57.69 13.78 -0.70
N ALA A 75 -59.02 13.81 -0.89
CA ALA A 75 -59.61 14.42 -2.09
C ALA A 75 -59.47 15.95 -2.09
N GLU A 76 -59.52 16.58 -0.93
CA GLU A 76 -59.31 18.03 -0.80
C GLU A 76 -57.86 18.43 -1.04
N ILE A 77 -56.90 17.69 -0.49
CA ILE A 77 -55.46 17.88 -0.76
C ILE A 77 -55.17 17.71 -2.25
N ASP A 78 -55.64 16.63 -2.85
CA ASP A 78 -55.43 16.29 -4.26
C ASP A 78 -56.13 17.29 -5.21
N ARG A 79 -57.29 17.84 -4.82
CA ARG A 79 -57.95 18.97 -5.50
C ARG A 79 -57.12 20.25 -5.43
N ARG A 80 -56.76 20.68 -4.23
CA ARG A 80 -56.00 21.92 -3.98
C ARG A 80 -54.68 21.89 -4.74
N GLU A 81 -53.96 20.77 -4.68
CA GLU A 81 -52.66 20.64 -5.33
C GLU A 81 -52.76 20.54 -6.87
N ALA A 82 -53.84 19.94 -7.40
CA ALA A 82 -54.14 20.03 -8.84
C ALA A 82 -54.35 21.49 -9.32
N LEU A 83 -54.84 22.39 -8.45
CA LEU A 83 -54.98 23.82 -8.75
C LEU A 83 -53.66 24.57 -8.55
N ASN A 84 -52.90 24.26 -7.50
CA ASN A 84 -51.59 24.86 -7.23
C ASN A 84 -50.62 24.68 -8.40
N ARG A 85 -50.50 23.46 -8.94
CA ARG A 85 -49.60 23.16 -10.07
C ARG A 85 -50.03 23.86 -11.38
N GLN A 86 -51.30 24.22 -11.54
CA GLN A 86 -51.75 25.08 -12.64
C GLN A 86 -51.29 26.55 -12.47
N GLN A 87 -50.76 26.94 -11.32
CA GLN A 87 -50.22 28.28 -11.06
C GLN A 87 -48.69 28.38 -11.29
N SER A 88 -48.00 27.27 -11.62
CA SER A 88 -46.55 27.26 -11.93
C SER A 88 -46.10 28.34 -12.93
N ASP A 89 -44.81 28.64 -12.93
CA ASP A 89 -44.22 29.69 -13.77
C ASP A 89 -44.32 29.41 -15.29
N LYS A 90 -43.90 30.40 -16.08
CA LYS A 90 -43.98 30.34 -17.55
C LYS A 90 -43.09 29.24 -18.16
N ALA A 91 -41.88 29.04 -17.65
CA ALA A 91 -40.96 28.03 -18.18
C ALA A 91 -41.47 26.61 -17.85
N ARG A 92 -41.89 26.37 -16.60
CA ARG A 92 -42.49 25.08 -16.19
C ARG A 92 -43.74 24.74 -17.01
N LYS A 93 -44.55 25.74 -17.37
CA LYS A 93 -45.75 25.59 -18.23
C LYS A 93 -45.41 25.33 -19.70
N VAL A 94 -44.37 25.95 -20.26
CA VAL A 94 -43.90 25.63 -21.62
C VAL A 94 -43.43 24.18 -21.68
N LEU A 95 -42.58 23.76 -20.75
CA LEU A 95 -42.13 22.37 -20.64
C LEU A 95 -43.30 21.39 -20.44
N ALA A 96 -44.31 21.75 -19.65
CA ALA A 96 -45.50 20.91 -19.47
C ALA A 96 -46.32 20.76 -20.76
N GLN A 97 -46.36 21.80 -21.59
CA GLN A 97 -47.06 21.82 -22.88
C GLN A 97 -46.29 21.05 -23.97
N GLU A 98 -44.96 21.01 -23.89
CA GLU A 98 -44.09 20.14 -24.71
C GLU A 98 -44.26 18.68 -24.28
N ASP A 99 -44.16 18.38 -22.98
CA ASP A 99 -44.36 17.05 -22.39
C ASP A 99 -45.71 16.43 -22.77
N ALA A 100 -46.74 17.22 -23.08
CA ALA A 100 -48.02 16.73 -23.55
C ALA A 100 -47.93 15.83 -24.81
N ASN A 101 -46.84 15.93 -25.57
CA ASN A 101 -46.53 15.08 -26.71
C ASN A 101 -46.31 13.61 -26.28
N GLN A 102 -47.02 12.69 -26.94
CA GLN A 102 -46.95 11.24 -26.71
C GLN A 102 -46.39 10.49 -27.93
N HIS A 103 -45.74 11.17 -28.87
CA HIS A 103 -45.03 10.48 -29.95
C HIS A 103 -43.91 9.60 -29.36
N LYS A 104 -43.84 8.34 -29.80
CA LYS A 104 -42.98 7.32 -29.18
C LYS A 104 -41.51 7.73 -29.14
N ASP A 105 -40.99 8.28 -30.24
CA ASP A 105 -39.60 8.74 -30.36
C ASP A 105 -39.32 9.99 -29.51
N HIS A 106 -40.33 10.83 -29.27
CA HIS A 106 -40.20 12.00 -28.39
C HIS A 106 -40.06 11.59 -26.92
N VAL A 107 -40.89 10.65 -26.43
CA VAL A 107 -40.78 10.18 -25.03
C VAL A 107 -39.50 9.37 -24.83
N ALA A 108 -39.07 8.60 -25.83
CA ALA A 108 -37.77 7.93 -25.84
C ALA A 108 -36.61 8.95 -25.78
N MET A 109 -36.64 10.01 -26.59
CA MET A 109 -35.68 11.12 -26.55
C MET A 109 -35.62 11.79 -25.18
N LEU A 110 -36.75 12.03 -24.52
CA LEU A 110 -36.75 12.66 -23.19
C LEU A 110 -35.98 11.83 -22.15
N MET A 111 -36.10 10.50 -22.19
CA MET A 111 -35.38 9.62 -21.27
C MET A 111 -33.92 9.38 -21.71
N ARG A 112 -33.66 9.29 -23.03
CA ARG A 112 -32.29 9.29 -23.60
C ARG A 112 -31.51 10.52 -23.13
N ASN A 113 -32.11 11.71 -23.24
CA ASN A 113 -31.43 12.97 -22.93
C ASN A 113 -31.29 13.19 -21.41
N ALA A 114 -32.18 12.61 -20.59
CA ALA A 114 -31.98 12.56 -19.14
C ALA A 114 -30.81 11.63 -18.74
N ALA A 115 -30.65 10.51 -19.45
CA ALA A 115 -29.56 9.55 -19.19
C ALA A 115 -28.20 10.01 -19.75
N LEU A 116 -28.19 10.61 -20.94
CA LEU A 116 -26.97 10.79 -21.75
C LEU A 116 -26.66 12.26 -22.08
N GLN A 117 -27.60 13.19 -21.88
CA GLN A 117 -27.51 14.54 -22.46
C GLN A 117 -27.13 14.50 -23.97
N ASN A 118 -26.02 15.16 -24.31
CA ASN A 118 -25.42 15.23 -25.64
C ASN A 118 -24.35 14.15 -25.90
N PHE A 119 -24.13 13.20 -24.97
CA PHE A 119 -23.20 12.09 -25.20
C PHE A 119 -23.64 11.23 -26.40
N ALA A 120 -22.65 10.67 -27.10
CA ALA A 120 -22.81 9.98 -28.38
C ALA A 120 -23.74 10.70 -29.38
N PRO A 121 -23.37 11.91 -29.85
CA PRO A 121 -24.20 12.70 -30.77
C PRO A 121 -24.34 12.06 -32.16
N SER A 122 -23.50 11.07 -32.48
CA SER A 122 -23.61 10.18 -33.64
C SER A 122 -24.79 9.19 -33.54
N ILE A 123 -25.31 8.94 -32.33
CA ILE A 123 -26.47 8.07 -32.07
C ILE A 123 -27.66 8.97 -31.75
N ASP A 124 -28.35 9.39 -32.81
CA ASP A 124 -29.52 10.26 -32.71
C ASP A 124 -30.74 9.57 -32.05
N ASN A 125 -31.81 10.33 -31.87
CA ASN A 125 -33.02 9.88 -31.18
C ASN A 125 -33.79 8.79 -31.93
N GLN A 126 -33.80 8.82 -33.27
CA GLN A 126 -34.40 7.76 -34.08
C GLN A 126 -33.55 6.50 -33.96
N ARG A 127 -32.23 6.61 -34.07
CA ARG A 127 -31.34 5.45 -33.98
C ARG A 127 -31.37 4.80 -32.59
N TYR A 128 -31.42 5.59 -31.53
CA TYR A 128 -31.65 5.08 -30.17
C TYR A 128 -33.01 4.39 -30.03
N TYR A 129 -34.08 4.96 -30.61
CA TYR A 129 -35.40 4.33 -30.61
C TYR A 129 -35.36 2.97 -31.32
N GLU A 130 -34.77 2.91 -32.53
CA GLU A 130 -34.62 1.68 -33.34
C GLU A 130 -33.85 0.59 -32.59
N LEU A 131 -32.67 0.92 -32.04
CA LEU A 131 -31.82 -0.03 -31.30
C LEU A 131 -32.56 -0.66 -30.12
N SER A 132 -33.51 0.06 -29.51
CA SER A 132 -34.18 -0.35 -28.27
C SER A 132 -35.62 -0.85 -28.47
N ASP A 133 -36.14 -0.99 -29.70
CA ASP A 133 -37.56 -1.34 -29.92
C ASP A 133 -37.92 -2.74 -29.39
N ASP A 134 -37.05 -3.74 -29.50
CA ASP A 134 -37.33 -5.09 -28.96
C ASP A 134 -37.40 -5.09 -27.43
N LEU A 135 -36.44 -4.46 -26.75
CA LEU A 135 -36.44 -4.32 -25.29
C LEU A 135 -37.65 -3.48 -24.80
N ARG A 136 -38.02 -2.44 -25.56
CA ARG A 136 -39.21 -1.61 -25.35
C ARG A 136 -40.49 -2.43 -25.49
N ASN A 137 -40.58 -3.30 -26.51
CA ASN A 137 -41.71 -4.19 -26.72
C ASN A 137 -41.81 -5.26 -25.61
N LEU A 138 -40.68 -5.81 -25.14
CA LEU A 138 -40.62 -6.74 -24.00
C LEU A 138 -41.14 -6.08 -22.71
N VAL A 139 -40.54 -4.96 -22.29
CA VAL A 139 -40.95 -4.20 -21.08
C VAL A 139 -42.43 -3.82 -21.15
N LYS A 140 -42.90 -3.38 -22.33
CA LYS A 140 -44.30 -2.99 -22.55
C LYS A 140 -45.28 -4.16 -22.40
N ARG A 141 -44.93 -5.39 -22.82
CA ARG A 141 -45.85 -6.55 -22.71
C ARG A 141 -46.18 -6.92 -21.27
N ALA A 142 -45.30 -6.70 -20.30
CA ALA A 142 -45.60 -6.95 -18.89
C ALA A 142 -46.87 -6.22 -18.41
N GLY A 143 -47.09 -5.01 -18.92
CA GLY A 143 -48.26 -4.19 -18.64
C GLY A 143 -49.48 -4.46 -19.53
N TYR A 144 -49.47 -5.46 -20.43
CA TYR A 144 -50.58 -5.80 -21.32
C TYR A 144 -51.22 -7.14 -20.92
N VAL A 145 -52.55 -7.16 -20.80
CA VAL A 145 -53.33 -8.34 -20.44
C VAL A 145 -54.61 -8.43 -21.25
N PHE A 146 -55.14 -9.64 -21.44
CA PHE A 146 -56.42 -9.86 -22.12
C PHE A 146 -57.59 -9.26 -21.31
N ASP A 147 -58.31 -8.30 -21.90
CA ASP A 147 -59.50 -7.71 -21.29
C ASP A 147 -60.77 -8.44 -21.79
N PRO A 148 -61.40 -9.31 -20.97
CA PRO A 148 -62.59 -10.05 -21.38
C PRO A 148 -63.78 -9.14 -21.66
N ASN A 149 -63.81 -7.92 -21.10
CA ASN A 149 -64.88 -6.94 -21.34
C ASN A 149 -64.81 -6.31 -22.74
N LYS A 150 -63.69 -6.50 -23.46
CA LYS A 150 -63.46 -5.97 -24.82
C LYS A 150 -63.02 -7.03 -25.83
N GLY A 151 -62.81 -8.28 -25.40
CA GLY A 151 -62.37 -9.39 -26.24
C GLY A 151 -60.97 -9.23 -26.86
N ARG A 152 -60.08 -8.44 -26.22
CA ARG A 152 -58.73 -8.17 -26.74
C ARG A 152 -57.75 -7.77 -25.64
N SER A 153 -56.45 -7.94 -25.89
CA SER A 153 -55.41 -7.43 -25.01
C SER A 153 -55.34 -5.90 -24.98
N ARG A 154 -55.13 -5.33 -23.79
CA ARG A 154 -55.01 -3.89 -23.52
C ARG A 154 -53.94 -3.66 -22.46
N SER A 155 -53.37 -2.46 -22.41
CA SER A 155 -52.55 -2.05 -21.27
C SER A 155 -53.40 -1.92 -19.99
N TYR A 156 -52.79 -2.23 -18.85
CA TYR A 156 -53.42 -2.20 -17.52
C TYR A 156 -54.17 -0.89 -17.25
N ASP A 157 -53.58 0.25 -17.60
CA ASP A 157 -54.12 1.58 -17.33
C ASP A 157 -55.49 1.79 -18.00
N PHE A 158 -55.71 1.22 -19.18
CA PHE A 158 -56.98 1.26 -19.90
C PHE A 158 -58.06 0.38 -19.27
N ILE A 159 -57.68 -0.73 -18.63
CA ILE A 159 -58.61 -1.61 -17.91
C ILE A 159 -58.98 -0.97 -16.57
N LEU A 160 -57.99 -0.44 -15.84
CA LEU A 160 -58.19 0.28 -14.58
C LEU A 160 -59.05 1.55 -14.77
N LYS A 161 -58.90 2.29 -15.87
CA LYS A 161 -59.81 3.41 -16.21
C LYS A 161 -61.25 2.96 -16.40
N ASP A 162 -61.48 1.84 -17.07
CA ASP A 162 -62.83 1.28 -17.29
C ASP A 162 -63.45 0.72 -15.99
N LYS A 163 -62.62 0.33 -15.00
CA LYS A 163 -63.01 -0.02 -13.61
C LYS A 163 -63.33 1.24 -12.79
N TYR A 164 -62.36 2.15 -12.61
CA TYR A 164 -62.45 3.27 -11.68
C TYR A 164 -63.25 4.47 -12.19
N ARG A 165 -63.26 4.72 -13.49
CA ARG A 165 -64.06 5.74 -14.20
C ARG A 165 -63.96 7.17 -13.63
N ARG A 166 -62.84 7.52 -12.98
CA ARG A 166 -62.64 8.83 -12.32
C ARG A 166 -62.71 9.98 -13.34
N GLY A 167 -63.53 10.99 -13.08
CA GLY A 167 -63.56 12.24 -13.84
C GLY A 167 -62.31 13.10 -13.60
N ARG A 168 -61.80 13.75 -14.65
CA ARG A 168 -60.59 14.62 -14.64
C ARG A 168 -60.86 15.99 -14.01
N PRO A 169 -59.83 16.74 -13.56
CA PRO A 169 -60.02 18.05 -12.90
C PRO A 169 -60.93 19.00 -13.68
N TYR A 170 -60.66 19.26 -14.97
CA TYR A 170 -61.52 20.11 -15.81
C TYR A 170 -62.97 19.60 -15.98
N GLN A 171 -63.21 18.29 -15.81
CA GLN A 171 -64.54 17.71 -15.86
C GLN A 171 -65.29 17.90 -14.53
N VAL A 172 -64.61 17.75 -13.39
CA VAL A 172 -65.25 17.71 -12.05
C VAL A 172 -65.18 19.02 -11.26
N LEU A 173 -64.22 19.91 -11.56
CA LEU A 173 -64.06 21.21 -10.89
C LEU A 173 -64.70 22.35 -11.68
N ASP A 174 -65.19 23.38 -10.99
CA ASP A 174 -65.77 24.59 -11.57
C ASP A 174 -64.73 25.68 -11.86
N LYS A 175 -65.17 26.89 -12.24
CA LYS A 175 -64.26 28.03 -12.53
C LYS A 175 -63.58 28.63 -11.29
N LYS A 176 -64.02 28.29 -10.07
CA LYS A 176 -63.37 28.64 -8.80
C LYS A 176 -62.43 27.54 -8.31
N GLY A 177 -62.42 26.38 -8.97
CA GLY A 177 -61.69 25.18 -8.56
C GLY A 177 -62.48 24.26 -7.63
N GLU A 178 -63.75 24.58 -7.32
CA GLU A 178 -64.59 23.81 -6.41
C GLU A 178 -65.23 22.60 -7.11
N TYR A 179 -65.49 21.53 -6.35
CA TYR A 179 -66.17 20.35 -6.90
C TYR A 179 -67.59 20.71 -7.35
N LYS A 180 -67.92 20.40 -8.60
CA LYS A 180 -69.26 20.59 -9.17
C LYS A 180 -70.31 19.76 -8.40
N PRO A 181 -71.56 20.25 -8.27
CA PRO A 181 -72.65 19.44 -7.74
C PRO A 181 -72.76 18.08 -8.47
N ASN A 182 -72.89 17.00 -7.70
CA ASN A 182 -72.96 15.62 -8.20
C ASN A 182 -71.75 15.15 -9.04
N TYR A 183 -70.55 15.74 -8.88
CA TYR A 183 -69.36 15.35 -9.66
C TYR A 183 -69.00 13.86 -9.60
N VAL A 184 -69.40 13.15 -8.53
CA VAL A 184 -69.23 11.69 -8.39
C VAL A 184 -69.91 10.88 -9.50
N ASN A 185 -70.90 11.45 -10.17
CA ASN A 185 -71.58 10.85 -11.32
C ASN A 185 -70.86 11.11 -12.65
N VAL A 186 -69.91 12.06 -12.70
CA VAL A 186 -69.11 12.36 -13.89
C VAL A 186 -68.10 11.24 -14.11
N LYS A 187 -68.39 10.36 -15.07
CA LYS A 187 -67.50 9.25 -15.44
C LYS A 187 -66.49 9.73 -16.48
N GLY A 188 -65.22 9.38 -16.25
CA GLY A 188 -64.09 9.80 -17.08
C GLY A 188 -62.92 8.82 -17.02
N SER A 189 -61.75 9.28 -17.42
CA SER A 189 -60.54 8.44 -17.55
C SER A 189 -59.31 9.13 -16.95
N SER A 190 -59.44 9.57 -15.69
CA SER A 190 -58.38 10.23 -14.94
C SER A 190 -57.42 9.23 -14.29
N TYR A 191 -57.93 8.19 -13.62
CA TYR A 191 -57.14 7.29 -12.78
C TYR A 191 -56.96 5.90 -13.43
N PRO A 192 -55.72 5.38 -13.54
CA PRO A 192 -54.43 6.08 -13.41
C PRO A 192 -54.11 6.94 -14.65
N SER A 193 -53.10 7.80 -14.58
CA SER A 193 -52.66 8.66 -15.69
C SER A 193 -51.91 7.85 -16.75
N GLY A 194 -52.58 7.51 -17.86
CA GLY A 194 -51.95 6.75 -18.97
C GLY A 194 -50.77 7.46 -19.61
N HIS A 195 -50.78 8.80 -19.60
CA HIS A 195 -49.65 9.61 -20.08
C HIS A 195 -48.43 9.43 -19.16
N THR A 196 -48.63 9.55 -17.84
CA THR A 196 -47.57 9.28 -16.86
C THR A 196 -47.09 7.83 -16.94
N ALA A 197 -48.00 6.88 -17.19
CA ALA A 197 -47.65 5.47 -17.37
C ALA A 197 -46.76 5.24 -18.59
N ASN A 198 -46.95 5.98 -19.69
CA ASN A 198 -46.08 5.94 -20.85
C ASN A 198 -44.67 6.44 -20.50
N GLY A 199 -44.54 7.64 -19.92
CA GLY A 199 -43.25 8.21 -19.53
C GLY A 199 -42.49 7.37 -18.49
N PHE A 200 -43.18 6.82 -17.49
CA PHE A 200 -42.54 5.91 -16.54
C PHE A 200 -42.17 4.55 -17.15
N GLY A 201 -42.92 4.03 -18.13
CA GLY A 201 -42.53 2.82 -18.86
C GLY A 201 -41.23 3.02 -19.66
N GLU A 202 -41.09 4.19 -20.29
CA GLU A 202 -39.86 4.58 -20.98
C GLU A 202 -38.69 4.85 -20.02
N ALA A 203 -38.96 5.36 -18.82
CA ALA A 203 -37.97 5.48 -17.75
C ALA A 203 -37.53 4.10 -17.21
N VAL A 204 -38.44 3.13 -17.10
CA VAL A 204 -38.10 1.75 -16.75
C VAL A 204 -37.15 1.17 -17.80
N LEU A 205 -37.49 1.27 -19.09
CA LEU A 205 -36.63 0.84 -20.21
C LEU A 205 -35.24 1.49 -20.15
N ALA A 206 -35.18 2.82 -20.10
CA ALA A 206 -33.92 3.55 -20.05
C ALA A 206 -33.07 3.16 -18.82
N SER A 207 -33.71 2.91 -17.66
CA SER A 207 -33.01 2.47 -16.44
C SER A 207 -32.52 1.01 -16.46
N MET A 208 -32.95 0.21 -17.43
CA MET A 208 -32.41 -1.12 -17.72
C MET A 208 -31.23 -1.05 -18.71
N ILE A 209 -31.24 -0.08 -19.63
CA ILE A 209 -30.13 0.15 -20.58
C ILE A 209 -28.97 0.89 -19.90
N PHE A 210 -29.28 1.90 -19.07
CA PHE A 210 -28.31 2.73 -18.35
C PHE A 210 -28.61 2.75 -16.84
N PRO A 211 -28.42 1.63 -16.11
CA PRO A 211 -28.56 1.60 -14.65
C PRO A 211 -27.63 2.58 -13.92
N GLU A 212 -26.58 3.07 -14.59
CA GLU A 212 -25.70 4.13 -14.12
C GLU A 212 -26.44 5.45 -13.85
N ARG A 213 -27.47 5.76 -14.67
CA ARG A 213 -28.12 7.08 -14.76
C ARG A 213 -29.59 7.04 -14.34
N GLY A 214 -29.95 6.05 -13.52
CA GLY A 214 -31.34 5.83 -13.08
C GLY A 214 -31.90 6.99 -12.25
N LYS A 215 -31.04 7.72 -11.52
CA LYS A 215 -31.43 8.89 -10.71
C LYS A 215 -32.01 9.99 -11.59
N GLU A 216 -31.34 10.31 -12.68
CA GLU A 216 -31.71 11.35 -13.65
C GLU A 216 -32.91 10.91 -14.49
N ILE A 217 -32.92 9.65 -14.94
CA ILE A 217 -34.03 9.04 -15.68
C ILE A 217 -35.33 9.10 -14.88
N PHE A 218 -35.33 8.65 -13.62
CA PHE A 218 -36.54 8.71 -12.79
C PHE A 218 -36.89 10.13 -12.31
N SER A 219 -35.91 11.03 -12.17
CA SER A 219 -36.17 12.46 -11.95
C SER A 219 -36.94 13.06 -13.14
N ARG A 220 -36.50 12.80 -14.38
CA ARG A 220 -37.23 13.27 -15.57
C ARG A 220 -38.61 12.64 -15.70
N ALA A 221 -38.77 11.38 -15.32
CA ALA A 221 -40.06 10.69 -15.28
C ALA A 221 -41.05 11.35 -14.31
N LEU A 222 -40.60 11.75 -13.11
CA LEU A 222 -41.41 12.50 -12.15
C LEU A 222 -41.88 13.84 -12.74
N GLN A 223 -40.97 14.60 -13.35
CA GLN A 223 -41.29 15.88 -14.01
C GLN A 223 -42.30 15.70 -15.16
N TYR A 224 -42.12 14.68 -16.00
CA TYR A 224 -43.04 14.33 -17.09
C TYR A 224 -44.42 13.90 -16.56
N GLY A 225 -44.46 13.22 -15.41
CA GLY A 225 -45.70 12.92 -14.70
C GLY A 225 -46.42 14.19 -14.22
N GLU A 226 -45.70 15.04 -13.49
CA GLU A 226 -46.20 16.30 -12.91
C GLU A 226 -46.72 17.27 -13.99
N SER A 227 -46.15 17.26 -15.20
CA SER A 227 -46.60 18.07 -16.34
C SER A 227 -48.09 17.87 -16.67
N ARG A 228 -48.68 16.71 -16.33
CA ARG A 228 -50.13 16.45 -16.51
C ARG A 228 -51.03 17.07 -15.44
N THR A 229 -50.45 17.37 -14.29
CA THR A 229 -51.07 18.12 -13.20
C THR A 229 -50.93 19.62 -13.45
N VAL A 230 -49.77 20.08 -13.93
CA VAL A 230 -49.53 21.48 -14.37
C VAL A 230 -50.50 21.90 -15.49
N LEU A 231 -50.86 21.00 -16.40
CA LEU A 231 -51.87 21.22 -17.44
C LEU A 231 -53.33 20.96 -16.99
N GLY A 232 -53.59 20.72 -15.70
CA GLY A 232 -54.95 20.48 -15.18
C GLY A 232 -55.68 19.25 -15.76
N ALA A 233 -54.94 18.35 -16.41
CA ALA A 233 -55.50 17.21 -17.14
C ALA A 233 -55.74 15.98 -16.26
N HIS A 234 -54.98 15.88 -15.17
CA HIS A 234 -54.99 14.80 -14.19
C HIS A 234 -54.81 15.37 -12.77
N PHE A 235 -55.25 14.62 -11.77
CA PHE A 235 -54.97 14.90 -10.36
C PHE A 235 -53.58 14.35 -9.96
N PRO A 236 -52.89 14.93 -8.96
CA PRO A 236 -51.63 14.42 -8.40
C PRO A 236 -51.63 12.90 -8.16
N THR A 237 -52.69 12.38 -7.55
CA THR A 237 -52.82 10.93 -7.26
C THR A 237 -52.99 10.06 -8.51
N ASP A 238 -53.47 10.59 -9.63
CA ASP A 238 -53.51 9.85 -10.90
C ASP A 238 -52.08 9.56 -11.42
N THR A 239 -51.12 10.46 -11.16
CA THR A 239 -49.73 10.31 -11.62
C THR A 239 -48.94 9.40 -10.69
N ILE A 240 -49.17 9.51 -9.37
CA ILE A 240 -48.60 8.61 -8.35
C ILE A 240 -49.02 7.15 -8.63
N ALA A 241 -50.29 6.91 -8.97
CA ALA A 241 -50.79 5.58 -9.33
C ALA A 241 -50.12 4.97 -10.57
N SER A 242 -49.70 5.80 -11.52
CA SER A 242 -48.93 5.35 -12.68
C SER A 242 -47.47 5.05 -12.33
N ARG A 243 -46.83 5.82 -11.43
CA ARG A 243 -45.50 5.49 -10.90
C ARG A 243 -45.54 4.15 -10.16
N PHE A 244 -46.48 4.01 -9.22
CA PHE A 244 -46.77 2.78 -8.48
C PHE A 244 -46.83 1.58 -9.43
N SER A 245 -47.67 1.67 -10.47
CA SER A 245 -47.89 0.57 -11.40
C SER A 245 -46.64 0.23 -12.23
N GLN A 246 -45.87 1.22 -12.67
CA GLN A 246 -44.63 0.97 -13.43
C GLN A 246 -43.48 0.49 -12.56
N TYR A 247 -43.41 0.87 -11.29
CA TYR A 247 -42.47 0.29 -10.34
C TYR A 247 -42.83 -1.17 -10.04
N PHE A 248 -44.11 -1.47 -9.81
CA PHE A 248 -44.59 -2.86 -9.71
C PHE A 248 -44.17 -3.69 -10.94
N TYR A 249 -44.46 -3.25 -12.17
CA TYR A 249 -44.08 -4.02 -13.37
C TYR A 249 -42.56 -4.12 -13.59
N LYS A 250 -41.77 -3.08 -13.27
CA LYS A 250 -40.30 -3.17 -13.29
C LYS A 250 -39.80 -4.22 -12.31
N ALA A 251 -40.34 -4.25 -11.09
CA ALA A 251 -39.95 -5.23 -10.08
C ALA A 251 -40.28 -6.66 -10.54
N GLN A 252 -41.49 -6.92 -11.05
CA GLN A 252 -41.86 -8.24 -11.57
C GLN A 252 -40.94 -8.73 -12.71
N LEU A 253 -40.58 -7.85 -13.64
CA LEU A 253 -39.62 -8.15 -14.72
C LEU A 253 -38.21 -8.44 -14.21
N LEU A 254 -37.74 -7.74 -13.16
CA LEU A 254 -36.40 -7.91 -12.60
C LEU A 254 -36.30 -8.99 -11.52
N ASN A 255 -37.42 -9.51 -11.02
CA ASN A 255 -37.49 -10.58 -10.01
C ASN A 255 -37.56 -11.99 -10.62
N ASN A 256 -37.71 -12.11 -11.95
CA ASN A 256 -37.67 -13.39 -12.66
C ASN A 256 -36.32 -13.55 -13.38
N ASP A 257 -35.55 -14.57 -13.00
CA ASP A 257 -34.15 -14.73 -13.39
C ASP A 257 -33.94 -14.99 -14.90
N GLU A 258 -34.84 -15.76 -15.53
CA GLU A 258 -34.82 -16.00 -16.97
C GLU A 258 -35.15 -14.70 -17.74
N ILE A 259 -36.21 -14.00 -17.33
CA ILE A 259 -36.62 -12.74 -17.96
C ILE A 259 -35.54 -11.67 -17.80
N VAL A 260 -34.99 -11.43 -16.60
CA VAL A 260 -33.96 -10.39 -16.41
C VAL A 260 -32.66 -10.72 -17.16
N SER A 261 -32.28 -12.00 -17.25
CA SER A 261 -31.12 -12.42 -18.05
C SER A 261 -31.31 -12.07 -19.52
N HIS A 262 -32.50 -12.31 -20.08
CA HIS A 262 -32.81 -11.98 -21.47
C HIS A 262 -32.86 -10.45 -21.67
N LEU A 263 -33.56 -9.71 -20.78
CA LEU A 263 -33.62 -8.23 -20.83
C LEU A 263 -32.22 -7.60 -20.79
N VAL A 264 -31.30 -8.12 -19.97
CA VAL A 264 -29.91 -7.64 -19.90
C VAL A 264 -29.13 -7.93 -21.18
N GLN A 265 -29.34 -9.08 -21.83
CA GLN A 265 -28.67 -9.37 -23.11
C GLN A 265 -29.12 -8.40 -24.21
N PHE A 266 -30.43 -8.16 -24.34
CA PHE A 266 -30.92 -7.10 -25.24
C PHE A 266 -30.38 -5.71 -24.84
N ALA A 267 -30.30 -5.38 -23.55
CA ALA A 267 -29.71 -4.11 -23.09
C ALA A 267 -28.22 -3.97 -23.48
N LYS A 268 -27.42 -5.04 -23.44
CA LYS A 268 -26.02 -5.05 -23.94
C LYS A 268 -25.96 -4.70 -25.44
N SER A 269 -26.88 -5.24 -26.25
CA SER A 269 -26.98 -4.88 -27.67
C SER A 269 -27.38 -3.42 -27.93
N VAL A 270 -28.16 -2.79 -27.02
CA VAL A 270 -28.44 -1.34 -27.10
C VAL A 270 -27.22 -0.49 -26.70
N ARG A 271 -26.40 -0.98 -25.76
CA ARG A 271 -25.23 -0.25 -25.22
C ARG A 271 -24.00 -0.29 -26.13
N GLU A 272 -23.78 -1.36 -26.88
CA GLU A 272 -22.55 -1.58 -27.67
C GLU A 272 -22.12 -0.39 -28.58
N PRO A 273 -23.03 0.34 -29.24
CA PRO A 273 -22.67 1.56 -29.98
C PRO A 273 -22.20 2.72 -29.07
N PHE A 274 -22.74 2.83 -27.85
CA PHE A 274 -22.33 3.82 -26.85
C PHE A 274 -21.00 3.43 -26.16
N ASP A 275 -20.81 2.13 -25.89
CA ASP A 275 -19.52 1.58 -25.45
C ASP A 275 -18.42 1.88 -26.48
N THR A 276 -18.74 1.76 -27.77
CA THR A 276 -17.81 2.09 -28.86
C THR A 276 -17.39 3.56 -28.85
N VAL A 277 -18.33 4.50 -28.69
CA VAL A 277 -18.02 5.94 -28.58
C VAL A 277 -17.17 6.26 -27.35
N CYS A 278 -17.40 5.62 -26.21
CA CYS A 278 -16.56 5.83 -25.02
C CYS A 278 -15.13 5.26 -25.20
N ARG A 279 -14.98 4.14 -25.91
CA ARG A 279 -13.67 3.55 -26.20
C ARG A 279 -12.78 4.42 -27.10
N GLU A 280 -13.33 5.42 -27.79
CA GLU A 280 -12.53 6.42 -28.51
C GLU A 280 -11.70 7.32 -27.57
N THR A 281 -12.00 7.35 -26.26
CA THR A 281 -11.18 8.02 -25.22
C THR A 281 -10.37 7.06 -24.34
N GLU A 282 -10.30 5.77 -24.72
CA GLU A 282 -9.75 4.65 -23.91
C GLU A 282 -10.52 4.35 -22.60
N ASP A 283 -11.66 5.00 -22.36
CA ASP A 283 -12.50 4.81 -21.17
C ASP A 283 -13.47 3.63 -21.26
N ALA A 284 -13.97 3.20 -20.09
CA ALA A 284 -15.15 2.36 -19.96
C ALA A 284 -16.42 3.21 -19.91
N LEU A 285 -17.53 2.74 -20.49
CA LEU A 285 -18.79 3.51 -20.57
C LEU A 285 -19.28 4.05 -19.22
N ARG A 286 -19.07 3.30 -18.13
CA ARG A 286 -19.34 3.76 -16.75
C ARG A 286 -18.62 5.08 -16.43
N THR A 287 -17.34 5.20 -16.79
CA THR A 287 -16.54 6.43 -16.60
C THR A 287 -17.09 7.58 -17.44
N CYS A 288 -17.38 7.34 -18.72
CA CYS A 288 -17.98 8.36 -19.60
C CYS A 288 -19.34 8.87 -19.07
N LEU A 289 -20.16 8.00 -18.49
CA LEU A 289 -21.47 8.36 -17.95
C LEU A 289 -21.38 9.10 -16.60
N ASP A 290 -20.42 8.75 -15.75
CA ASP A 290 -20.22 9.37 -14.43
C ASP A 290 -19.67 10.81 -14.52
N MET A 291 -19.13 11.22 -15.67
CA MET A 291 -18.65 12.59 -15.93
C MET A 291 -19.75 13.56 -16.41
N LEU A 292 -20.99 13.09 -16.62
CA LEU A 292 -22.09 13.90 -17.17
C LEU A 292 -22.91 14.57 -16.06
N ASP A 293 -23.12 15.89 -16.14
CA ASP A 293 -23.94 16.63 -15.16
C ASP A 293 -25.36 16.04 -14.95
N ALA A 294 -25.96 16.37 -13.81
CA ALA A 294 -27.26 15.84 -13.38
C ALA A 294 -28.24 16.93 -12.86
N PRO A 295 -28.36 18.11 -13.49
CA PRO A 295 -28.91 19.32 -12.85
C PRO A 295 -30.36 19.17 -12.35
N LEU A 296 -31.20 18.39 -13.03
CA LEU A 296 -32.58 18.14 -12.58
C LEU A 296 -32.64 17.27 -11.32
N SER A 297 -31.78 16.26 -11.18
CA SER A 297 -31.75 15.46 -9.96
C SER A 297 -31.04 16.19 -8.83
N THR A 298 -30.03 17.03 -9.10
CA THR A 298 -29.45 17.95 -8.11
C THR A 298 -30.49 18.94 -7.58
N GLN A 299 -31.37 19.48 -8.44
CA GLN A 299 -32.51 20.28 -8.01
C GLN A 299 -33.45 19.48 -7.10
N TYR A 300 -33.88 18.28 -7.52
CA TYR A 300 -34.81 17.48 -6.72
C TYR A 300 -34.20 16.96 -5.41
N GLU A 301 -32.90 16.72 -5.35
CA GLU A 301 -32.19 16.41 -4.11
C GLU A 301 -32.19 17.60 -3.13
N ALA A 302 -31.98 18.83 -3.62
CA ALA A 302 -32.10 20.06 -2.84
C ALA A 302 -33.57 20.43 -2.48
N GLU A 303 -34.55 19.74 -3.05
CA GLU A 303 -35.99 19.90 -2.81
C GLU A 303 -36.60 18.73 -2.00
N ASP A 304 -35.78 17.93 -1.30
CA ASP A 304 -36.17 16.73 -0.54
C ASP A 304 -37.01 15.72 -1.36
N HIS A 305 -36.74 15.66 -2.67
CA HIS A 305 -37.47 14.90 -3.68
C HIS A 305 -39.00 15.13 -3.67
N ASN A 306 -39.47 16.29 -3.18
CA ASN A 306 -40.87 16.50 -2.81
C ASN A 306 -41.89 16.29 -3.95
N ILE A 307 -41.48 16.47 -5.21
CA ILE A 307 -42.29 16.18 -6.40
C ILE A 307 -42.84 14.74 -6.41
N GLY A 308 -42.16 13.81 -5.76
CA GLY A 308 -42.63 12.43 -5.57
C GLY A 308 -43.97 12.28 -4.85
N TYR A 309 -44.30 13.22 -3.98
CA TYR A 309 -45.56 13.29 -3.24
C TYR A 309 -46.21 14.69 -3.31
N TYR A 310 -45.78 15.51 -4.28
CA TYR A 310 -46.18 16.91 -4.47
C TYR A 310 -46.00 17.81 -3.23
N GLY A 311 -45.08 17.46 -2.31
CA GLY A 311 -44.92 18.12 -1.02
C GLY A 311 -46.12 17.99 -0.07
N GLN A 312 -47.14 17.18 -0.41
CA GLN A 312 -48.38 17.11 0.35
C GLN A 312 -48.38 15.97 1.39
N ILE A 313 -48.65 16.32 2.65
CA ILE A 313 -48.82 15.37 3.75
C ILE A 313 -50.23 15.39 4.33
N PHE A 314 -50.63 14.28 4.95
CA PHE A 314 -51.88 14.13 5.71
C PHE A 314 -51.63 14.54 7.17
N PRO A 315 -52.09 15.72 7.64
CA PRO A 315 -51.79 16.20 8.99
C PRO A 315 -52.43 15.32 10.08
N GLU A 316 -53.53 14.64 9.77
CA GLU A 316 -54.26 13.73 10.67
C GLU A 316 -53.60 12.33 10.78
N ARG A 317 -52.47 12.08 10.10
CA ARG A 317 -51.76 10.79 10.13
C ARG A 317 -50.40 10.94 10.79
N THR A 318 -50.15 10.19 11.86
CA THR A 318 -48.83 10.08 12.48
C THR A 318 -47.78 9.57 11.47
N ALA A 319 -46.64 10.25 11.42
CA ALA A 319 -45.48 9.79 10.65
C ALA A 319 -44.94 8.48 11.24
N GLN A 320 -44.87 7.43 10.42
CA GLN A 320 -44.24 6.15 10.73
C GLN A 320 -42.92 6.02 9.95
N VAL A 321 -41.90 5.44 10.57
CA VAL A 321 -40.67 5.07 9.85
C VAL A 321 -41.02 3.97 8.86
N VAL A 322 -40.54 4.09 7.60
CA VAL A 322 -40.66 3.01 6.62
C VAL A 322 -39.55 2.00 6.91
N LEU A 323 -39.92 0.77 7.22
CA LEU A 323 -39.00 -0.36 7.38
C LEU A 323 -38.96 -1.21 6.09
N PRO A 324 -37.93 -2.05 5.88
CA PRO A 324 -37.86 -2.96 4.72
C PRO A 324 -39.11 -3.84 4.58
N ASP A 325 -39.66 -4.30 5.70
CA ASP A 325 -40.85 -5.16 5.77
C ASP A 325 -42.17 -4.39 5.53
N ASN A 326 -42.13 -3.05 5.48
CA ASN A 326 -43.25 -2.24 5.00
C ASN A 326 -43.23 -2.07 3.48
N LEU A 327 -42.18 -2.54 2.78
CA LEU A 327 -42.13 -2.52 1.32
C LEU A 327 -42.52 -3.88 0.73
N PRO A 328 -43.13 -3.90 -0.47
CA PRO A 328 -43.46 -5.14 -1.20
C PRO A 328 -42.25 -6.08 -1.32
N ASP A 329 -42.46 -7.39 -1.23
CA ASP A 329 -41.35 -8.36 -1.22
C ASP A 329 -40.47 -8.30 -2.47
N THR A 330 -41.05 -8.04 -3.64
CA THR A 330 -40.28 -7.91 -4.90
C THR A 330 -39.68 -6.52 -5.10
N ALA A 331 -39.89 -5.55 -4.19
CA ALA A 331 -39.46 -4.17 -4.38
C ALA A 331 -37.94 -4.04 -4.55
N GLY A 332 -37.14 -4.87 -3.86
CA GLY A 332 -35.67 -4.86 -3.97
C GLY A 332 -35.16 -5.18 -5.39
N ALA A 333 -35.97 -5.85 -6.22
CA ALA A 333 -35.65 -6.08 -7.63
C ALA A 333 -35.56 -4.78 -8.45
N LEU A 334 -36.19 -3.67 -8.02
CA LEU A 334 -36.11 -2.36 -8.68
C LEU A 334 -34.67 -1.84 -8.86
N LEU A 335 -33.77 -2.23 -7.95
CA LEU A 335 -32.37 -1.84 -7.93
C LEU A 335 -31.41 -2.97 -8.38
N ARG A 336 -31.90 -4.15 -8.77
CA ARG A 336 -31.07 -5.34 -9.09
C ARG A 336 -29.95 -5.03 -10.10
N LEU A 337 -30.24 -4.23 -11.13
CA LEU A 337 -29.27 -3.85 -12.16
C LEU A 337 -28.32 -2.69 -11.76
N ARG A 338 -28.60 -1.96 -10.67
CA ARG A 338 -27.72 -0.93 -10.09
C ARG A 338 -26.83 -1.50 -8.98
N PHE A 339 -27.33 -2.49 -8.24
CA PHE A 339 -26.62 -3.20 -7.19
C PHE A 339 -26.68 -4.74 -7.39
N PRO A 340 -26.07 -5.27 -8.47
CA PRO A 340 -26.04 -6.71 -8.77
C PRO A 340 -25.15 -7.51 -7.80
N TYR A 341 -24.45 -6.83 -6.90
CA TYR A 341 -23.64 -7.45 -5.84
C TYR A 341 -24.34 -7.43 -4.47
N LEU A 342 -25.54 -6.84 -4.34
CA LEU A 342 -26.31 -6.82 -3.10
C LEU A 342 -27.42 -7.87 -3.09
N ASN A 343 -27.74 -8.43 -1.92
CA ASN A 343 -28.91 -9.28 -1.76
C ASN A 343 -30.22 -8.45 -1.75
N ASP A 344 -31.37 -9.12 -1.86
CA ASP A 344 -32.67 -8.43 -1.92
C ASP A 344 -32.99 -7.60 -0.66
N ASN A 345 -32.69 -8.12 0.54
CA ASN A 345 -32.93 -7.39 1.79
C ASN A 345 -32.11 -6.08 1.84
N ALA A 346 -30.83 -6.12 1.45
CA ALA A 346 -30.01 -4.92 1.35
C ALA A 346 -30.57 -3.92 0.33
N ARG A 347 -31.09 -4.39 -0.82
CA ARG A 347 -31.78 -3.52 -1.80
C ARG A 347 -33.08 -2.94 -1.23
N ARG A 348 -33.86 -3.69 -0.45
CA ARG A 348 -35.04 -3.18 0.28
C ARG A 348 -34.69 -2.20 1.40
N GLN A 349 -33.54 -2.37 2.08
CA GLN A 349 -33.05 -1.39 3.07
C GLN A 349 -32.77 -0.02 2.42
N ILE A 350 -32.15 0.03 1.23
CA ILE A 350 -31.98 1.30 0.48
C ILE A 350 -33.35 1.94 0.18
N LEU A 351 -34.28 1.16 -0.37
CA LEU A 351 -35.60 1.65 -0.77
C LEU A 351 -36.45 2.16 0.41
N ALA A 352 -36.28 1.57 1.59
CA ALA A 352 -36.95 1.98 2.82
C ALA A 352 -36.33 3.25 3.42
N ALA A 353 -34.99 3.35 3.41
CA ALA A 353 -34.24 4.47 3.98
C ALA A 353 -34.50 5.80 3.23
N ASP A 354 -34.66 5.75 1.91
CA ASP A 354 -34.92 6.94 1.07
C ASP A 354 -36.42 7.20 0.80
N ALA A 355 -37.32 6.39 1.35
CA ALA A 355 -38.75 6.42 1.03
C ALA A 355 -39.40 7.79 1.32
N TYR A 356 -40.40 8.16 0.51
CA TYR A 356 -41.24 9.31 0.80
C TYR A 356 -41.97 9.12 2.15
N PRO A 357 -42.37 10.21 2.84
CA PRO A 357 -43.00 10.09 4.16
C PRO A 357 -44.24 9.19 4.12
N SER A 358 -44.34 8.24 5.04
CA SER A 358 -45.45 7.27 5.16
C SER A 358 -46.84 7.92 5.28
N HIS A 359 -46.89 9.16 5.77
CA HIS A 359 -48.08 9.99 5.90
C HIS A 359 -48.26 10.99 4.75
N SER A 360 -47.52 10.85 3.64
CA SER A 360 -47.64 11.69 2.45
C SER A 360 -48.70 11.22 1.44
N LEU A 361 -49.02 12.07 0.46
CA LEU A 361 -49.93 11.76 -0.65
C LEU A 361 -49.46 10.55 -1.51
N ALA A 362 -48.20 10.10 -1.35
CA ALA A 362 -47.70 8.87 -1.95
C ALA A 362 -48.25 7.58 -1.28
N ASN A 363 -48.82 7.66 -0.07
CA ASN A 363 -49.46 6.54 0.63
C ASN A 363 -50.99 6.69 0.67
N LEU A 364 -51.68 6.19 -0.36
CA LEU A 364 -53.15 6.27 -0.43
C LEU A 364 -53.88 5.07 0.19
N GLY A 365 -53.20 3.92 0.33
CA GLY A 365 -53.77 2.68 0.85
C GLY A 365 -53.59 2.52 2.35
N ASP A 366 -53.56 1.26 2.79
CA ASP A 366 -53.22 0.88 4.16
C ASP A 366 -51.70 0.71 4.28
N PHE A 367 -51.04 1.52 5.12
CA PHE A 367 -49.59 1.42 5.32
C PHE A 367 -49.15 0.08 5.93
N SER A 368 -50.02 -0.61 6.69
CA SER A 368 -49.71 -1.94 7.25
C SER A 368 -49.69 -3.04 6.19
N ASN A 369 -50.31 -2.81 5.04
CA ASN A 369 -50.25 -3.69 3.88
C ASN A 369 -49.09 -3.27 2.96
N ALA A 370 -47.97 -3.99 3.02
CA ALA A 370 -46.77 -3.71 2.23
C ALA A 370 -47.07 -3.53 0.72
N GLU A 371 -48.01 -4.30 0.16
CA GLU A 371 -48.43 -4.20 -1.24
C GLU A 371 -49.08 -2.85 -1.60
N ASN A 372 -49.61 -2.07 -0.64
CA ASN A 372 -50.09 -0.71 -0.90
C ASN A 372 -48.97 0.35 -0.93
N ASN A 373 -47.72 -0.03 -0.62
CA ASN A 373 -46.63 0.92 -0.37
C ASN A 373 -45.68 1.17 -1.56
N TRP A 374 -45.91 0.57 -2.74
CA TRP A 374 -45.18 0.90 -4.00
C TRP A 374 -45.14 2.40 -4.31
N GLY A 375 -46.16 3.16 -3.87
CA GLY A 375 -46.22 4.60 -4.01
C GLY A 375 -45.13 5.36 -3.25
N LEU A 376 -44.69 4.86 -2.08
CA LEU A 376 -43.70 5.49 -1.21
C LEU A 376 -42.26 5.41 -1.75
N ILE A 377 -42.00 4.54 -2.73
CA ILE A 377 -40.64 4.30 -3.24
C ILE A 377 -40.11 5.53 -4.00
N ASN A 378 -38.91 5.96 -3.61
CA ASN A 378 -38.20 7.14 -4.14
C ASN A 378 -36.95 6.71 -4.95
N LEU A 379 -37.16 6.11 -6.13
CA LEU A 379 -36.02 5.61 -6.93
C LEU A 379 -34.94 6.65 -7.25
N PRO A 380 -35.23 7.94 -7.51
CA PRO A 380 -34.16 8.92 -7.75
C PRO A 380 -33.10 8.95 -6.65
N ALA A 381 -33.52 8.98 -5.38
CA ALA A 381 -32.62 8.94 -4.24
C ALA A 381 -31.97 7.54 -4.08
N SER A 382 -32.74 6.46 -4.27
CA SER A 382 -32.23 5.09 -4.05
C SER A 382 -31.17 4.62 -5.06
N TYR A 383 -30.98 5.31 -6.18
CA TYR A 383 -29.90 5.01 -7.13
C TYR A 383 -28.50 5.49 -6.66
N ASP A 384 -28.43 6.42 -5.69
CA ASP A 384 -27.17 6.88 -5.06
C ASP A 384 -26.58 5.88 -4.04
N GLY A 385 -27.31 4.81 -3.71
CA GLY A 385 -26.91 3.83 -2.68
C GLY A 385 -27.52 4.09 -1.31
N PRO A 386 -27.08 3.36 -0.27
CA PRO A 386 -27.70 3.39 1.06
C PRO A 386 -27.52 4.72 1.78
N SER A 387 -28.54 5.10 2.56
CA SER A 387 -28.54 6.19 3.54
C SER A 387 -28.68 5.67 4.98
N TYR A 388 -29.25 4.47 5.18
CA TYR A 388 -29.44 3.85 6.50
C TYR A 388 -29.31 2.32 6.44
N PHE A 389 -28.75 1.72 7.50
CA PHE A 389 -28.71 0.28 7.74
C PHE A 389 -29.62 -0.08 8.94
N TYR A 390 -30.79 -0.65 8.65
CA TYR A 390 -31.76 -1.14 9.64
C TYR A 390 -31.30 -2.44 10.32
N GLY A 391 -30.48 -3.22 9.61
CA GLY A 391 -29.82 -4.43 10.09
C GLY A 391 -28.57 -4.68 9.24
N ASP A 392 -27.93 -5.84 9.42
CA ASP A 392 -26.71 -6.14 8.66
C ASP A 392 -26.95 -6.07 7.14
N PHE A 393 -26.09 -5.31 6.47
CA PHE A 393 -26.17 -4.94 5.07
C PHE A 393 -25.12 -5.75 4.29
N ALA A 394 -25.55 -6.92 3.80
CA ALA A 394 -24.64 -7.90 3.20
C ALA A 394 -24.65 -7.87 1.67
N THR A 395 -23.45 -7.89 1.08
CA THR A 395 -23.27 -8.23 -0.33
C THR A 395 -23.51 -9.73 -0.54
N LEU A 396 -23.72 -10.13 -1.79
CA LEU A 396 -23.59 -11.51 -2.23
C LEU A 396 -22.13 -11.95 -2.15
N ALA A 397 -21.90 -13.27 -2.00
CA ALA A 397 -20.57 -13.88 -2.12
C ALA A 397 -20.16 -14.02 -3.58
N GLU A 398 -21.09 -14.50 -4.41
CA GLU A 398 -21.02 -14.50 -5.87
C GLU A 398 -21.97 -13.40 -6.40
N PRO A 399 -21.45 -12.26 -6.90
CA PRO A 399 -22.28 -11.23 -7.52
C PRO A 399 -22.97 -11.71 -8.80
N GLU A 400 -24.06 -11.04 -9.17
CA GLU A 400 -24.85 -11.31 -10.37
C GLU A 400 -24.13 -10.79 -11.65
N HIS A 401 -22.87 -11.18 -11.88
CA HIS A 401 -21.99 -10.65 -12.94
C HIS A 401 -22.59 -10.71 -14.35
N HIS A 402 -23.49 -11.66 -14.63
CA HIS A 402 -24.19 -11.74 -15.91
C HIS A 402 -25.18 -10.57 -16.11
N LEU A 403 -25.72 -10.01 -15.02
CA LEU A 403 -26.63 -8.86 -14.96
C LEU A 403 -25.90 -7.50 -14.83
N ASP A 404 -24.61 -7.52 -14.47
CA ASP A 404 -23.85 -6.30 -14.17
C ASP A 404 -23.40 -5.56 -15.44
N LEU A 405 -24.25 -4.61 -15.87
CA LEU A 405 -23.97 -3.74 -17.02
C LEU A 405 -22.92 -2.66 -16.75
N GLY A 406 -22.74 -2.27 -15.48
CA GLY A 406 -21.90 -1.12 -15.07
C GLY A 406 -20.55 -1.49 -14.44
N ASN A 407 -20.25 -2.78 -14.30
CA ASN A 407 -19.14 -3.32 -13.50
C ASN A 407 -19.21 -2.95 -11.99
N PHE A 408 -20.42 -2.71 -11.48
CA PHE A 408 -20.67 -2.35 -10.08
C PHE A 408 -20.15 -3.40 -9.07
N SER A 409 -20.09 -4.67 -9.47
CA SER A 409 -19.55 -5.77 -8.66
C SER A 409 -18.01 -5.77 -8.57
N GLN A 410 -17.33 -5.04 -9.46
CA GLN A 410 -15.88 -4.84 -9.43
C GLN A 410 -15.54 -3.57 -8.64
N TYR A 411 -16.28 -2.48 -8.85
CA TYR A 411 -16.11 -1.20 -8.17
C TYR A 411 -17.44 -0.45 -8.05
N ASP A 412 -17.77 0.02 -6.85
CA ASP A 412 -18.87 0.97 -6.59
C ASP A 412 -18.46 2.02 -5.54
N ARG A 413 -19.17 3.14 -5.50
CA ARG A 413 -18.92 4.27 -4.60
C ARG A 413 -20.21 4.75 -3.96
N TRP A 414 -20.25 4.77 -2.62
CA TRP A 414 -21.37 5.30 -1.85
C TRP A 414 -21.00 6.67 -1.26
N THR A 415 -21.69 7.71 -1.74
CA THR A 415 -21.42 9.13 -1.42
C THR A 415 -22.24 9.65 -0.24
N LYS A 416 -23.42 9.04 0.00
CA LYS A 416 -24.32 9.36 1.12
C LYS A 416 -23.69 9.14 2.48
N ALA A 417 -24.14 9.90 3.47
CA ALA A 417 -23.82 9.70 4.88
C ALA A 417 -24.66 8.57 5.47
N ILE A 418 -24.08 7.37 5.60
CA ILE A 418 -24.77 6.15 6.05
C ILE A 418 -24.84 6.12 7.59
N GLN A 419 -26.02 5.81 8.14
CA GLN A 419 -26.25 5.69 9.59
C GLN A 419 -26.89 4.33 9.94
N GLY A 420 -26.98 3.99 11.23
CA GLY A 420 -27.83 2.90 11.73
C GLY A 420 -27.11 1.71 12.38
N GLU A 421 -27.87 0.86 13.06
CA GLU A 421 -27.34 -0.21 13.92
C GLU A 421 -26.80 -1.44 13.14
N GLY A 422 -26.95 -1.47 11.82
CA GLY A 422 -26.44 -2.54 10.97
C GLY A 422 -24.93 -2.46 10.67
N ARG A 423 -24.32 -3.61 10.35
CA ARG A 423 -22.94 -3.69 9.84
C ARG A 423 -22.94 -3.87 8.33
N LEU A 424 -21.95 -3.30 7.64
CA LEU A 424 -21.63 -3.67 6.26
C LEU A 424 -20.94 -5.05 6.27
N ILE A 425 -21.37 -5.98 5.42
CA ILE A 425 -20.73 -7.30 5.26
C ILE A 425 -20.33 -7.49 3.79
N MET A 426 -19.02 -7.42 3.53
CA MET A 426 -18.40 -7.54 2.21
C MET A 426 -17.94 -8.98 1.96
N ASN A 427 -18.59 -9.63 1.00
CA ASN A 427 -18.48 -11.07 0.71
C ASN A 427 -17.88 -11.40 -0.67
N HIS A 428 -17.71 -10.43 -1.58
CA HIS A 428 -17.09 -10.62 -2.90
C HIS A 428 -15.75 -9.88 -3.03
N THR A 429 -14.98 -10.19 -4.08
CA THR A 429 -13.62 -9.69 -4.31
C THR A 429 -13.53 -8.24 -4.82
N GLY A 430 -14.66 -7.52 -4.91
CA GLY A 430 -14.73 -6.17 -5.44
C GLY A 430 -14.19 -5.08 -4.51
N ILE A 431 -14.23 -3.84 -4.99
CA ILE A 431 -13.84 -2.62 -4.28
C ILE A 431 -15.08 -1.79 -3.96
N LEU A 432 -15.20 -1.31 -2.72
CA LEU A 432 -16.27 -0.40 -2.30
C LEU A 432 -15.71 0.87 -1.65
N ASP A 433 -15.92 2.00 -2.31
CA ASP A 433 -15.50 3.34 -1.89
C ASP A 433 -16.59 3.96 -0.98
N LEU A 434 -16.30 4.16 0.31
CA LEU A 434 -17.20 4.82 1.25
C LEU A 434 -16.73 6.28 1.45
N VAL A 435 -17.48 7.24 0.90
CA VAL A 435 -17.07 8.66 0.82
C VAL A 435 -17.87 9.57 1.77
N GLY A 436 -19.03 9.11 2.26
CA GLY A 436 -19.89 9.88 3.16
C GLY A 436 -19.40 10.03 4.61
N ARG A 437 -20.20 10.75 5.41
CA ARG A 437 -20.01 10.86 6.87
C ARG A 437 -20.70 9.69 7.58
N ASN A 438 -19.97 8.60 7.78
CA ASN A 438 -20.55 7.31 8.10
C ASN A 438 -20.58 7.00 9.61
N ARG A 439 -21.72 6.51 10.08
CA ARG A 439 -22.12 6.31 11.49
C ARG A 439 -22.96 5.04 11.66
N PHE A 440 -22.43 3.90 11.22
CA PHE A 440 -23.07 2.59 11.35
C PHE A 440 -22.24 1.62 12.21
N ALA A 441 -22.76 0.44 12.54
CA ALA A 441 -22.18 -0.39 13.60
C ALA A 441 -20.77 -0.94 13.29
N GLY A 442 -20.42 -1.27 12.05
CA GLY A 442 -19.09 -1.80 11.73
C GLY A 442 -18.99 -2.43 10.34
N ILE A 443 -17.79 -2.87 9.97
CA ILE A 443 -17.50 -3.49 8.66
C ILE A 443 -16.91 -4.88 8.86
N ILE A 444 -17.57 -5.89 8.29
CA ILE A 444 -17.03 -7.25 8.14
C ILE A 444 -16.56 -7.41 6.69
N ILE A 445 -15.32 -7.83 6.50
CA ILE A 445 -14.73 -8.09 5.17
C ILE A 445 -14.27 -9.55 5.15
N HIS A 446 -14.97 -10.41 4.42
CA HIS A 446 -14.54 -11.79 4.19
C HIS A 446 -13.56 -11.90 3.03
N GLN A 447 -13.76 -11.07 1.99
CA GLN A 447 -12.82 -10.86 0.89
C GLN A 447 -13.07 -9.49 0.23
N GLY A 448 -12.19 -9.09 -0.69
CA GLY A 448 -12.29 -7.81 -1.40
C GLY A 448 -11.71 -6.64 -0.62
N LEU A 449 -12.19 -5.43 -0.92
CA LEU A 449 -11.65 -4.19 -0.38
C LEU A 449 -12.77 -3.19 -0.04
N VAL A 450 -12.73 -2.64 1.19
CA VAL A 450 -13.56 -1.50 1.58
C VAL A 450 -12.66 -0.31 1.91
N ARG A 451 -12.93 0.85 1.31
CA ARG A 451 -12.08 2.04 1.39
C ARG A 451 -12.79 3.19 2.11
N LEU A 452 -12.20 3.66 3.21
CA LEU A 452 -12.74 4.73 4.05
C LEU A 452 -12.17 6.08 3.56
N ALA A 453 -12.92 6.74 2.68
CA ALA A 453 -12.53 7.97 1.98
C ALA A 453 -13.39 9.19 2.37
N GLY A 454 -14.03 9.15 3.55
CA GLY A 454 -14.97 10.15 4.04
C GLY A 454 -14.66 10.62 5.47
N GLU A 455 -15.64 10.53 6.37
CA GLU A 455 -15.43 10.73 7.82
C GLU A 455 -16.19 9.64 8.61
N HIS A 456 -15.48 8.62 9.08
CA HIS A 456 -16.06 7.38 9.60
C HIS A 456 -15.92 7.25 11.11
N ARG A 457 -17.03 6.96 11.79
CA ARG A 457 -17.06 6.60 13.22
C ARG A 457 -18.02 5.44 13.43
N LEU A 458 -17.49 4.22 13.52
CA LEU A 458 -18.27 2.99 13.57
C LEU A 458 -18.09 2.32 14.94
N ALA A 459 -19.11 2.35 15.80
CA ALA A 459 -18.95 2.10 17.24
C ALA A 459 -18.93 0.61 17.67
N GLY A 460 -19.35 -0.30 16.80
CA GLY A 460 -19.49 -1.73 17.08
C GLY A 460 -18.33 -2.57 16.56
N LYS A 461 -18.63 -3.76 16.03
CA LYS A 461 -17.65 -4.77 15.63
C LYS A 461 -17.33 -4.71 14.15
N SER A 462 -16.06 -4.51 13.84
CA SER A 462 -15.46 -4.68 12.51
C SER A 462 -14.48 -5.86 12.50
N GLN A 463 -14.47 -6.65 11.43
CA GLN A 463 -13.65 -7.86 11.31
C GLN A 463 -13.12 -8.04 9.88
N ILE A 464 -11.84 -8.35 9.74
CA ILE A 464 -11.18 -8.49 8.43
C ILE A 464 -10.56 -9.90 8.32
N SER A 465 -11.14 -10.76 7.50
CA SER A 465 -10.61 -12.08 7.15
C SER A 465 -9.39 -11.98 6.24
N GLU A 466 -8.61 -13.06 6.13
CA GLU A 466 -7.35 -13.17 5.37
C GLU A 466 -7.33 -12.52 3.98
N ASN A 467 -8.41 -12.68 3.20
CA ASN A 467 -8.54 -12.15 1.84
C ASN A 467 -9.18 -10.74 1.78
N GLY A 468 -9.49 -10.15 2.94
CA GLY A 468 -10.14 -8.85 3.09
C GLY A 468 -9.14 -7.72 3.36
N ASN A 469 -9.43 -6.55 2.80
CA ASN A 469 -8.60 -5.35 2.92
C ASN A 469 -9.44 -4.15 3.36
N LEU A 470 -9.01 -3.45 4.41
CA LEU A 470 -9.59 -2.18 4.82
C LEU A 470 -8.61 -1.04 4.50
N VAL A 471 -8.94 -0.18 3.53
CA VAL A 471 -8.11 0.99 3.19
C VAL A 471 -8.55 2.21 3.98
N ILE A 472 -7.59 2.88 4.60
CA ILE A 472 -7.75 4.14 5.34
C ILE A 472 -7.25 5.29 4.46
N ALA A 473 -8.17 6.04 3.84
CA ALA A 473 -7.86 7.22 3.02
C ALA A 473 -8.19 8.56 3.73
N GLU A 474 -8.98 8.51 4.81
CA GLU A 474 -9.28 9.66 5.67
C GLU A 474 -8.27 9.87 6.82
N ALA A 475 -8.31 11.04 7.47
CA ALA A 475 -7.29 11.46 8.44
C ALA A 475 -7.43 10.85 9.84
N THR A 476 -8.64 10.65 10.34
CA THR A 476 -8.89 10.32 11.76
C THR A 476 -10.09 9.37 11.96
N PRO A 477 -10.11 8.22 11.27
CA PRO A 477 -11.23 7.28 11.36
C PRO A 477 -11.31 6.67 12.76
N ARG A 478 -12.54 6.36 13.20
CA ARG A 478 -12.78 5.66 14.46
C ARG A 478 -13.55 4.37 14.23
N LEU A 479 -13.03 3.27 14.77
CA LEU A 479 -13.71 1.98 14.82
C LEU A 479 -13.80 1.53 16.29
N GLY A 480 -14.87 0.83 16.66
CA GLY A 480 -15.04 0.28 18.00
C GLY A 480 -14.10 -0.91 18.21
N GLN A 481 -14.58 -2.11 17.93
CA GLN A 481 -13.76 -3.33 17.98
C GLN A 481 -13.25 -3.66 16.58
N LEU A 482 -11.95 -3.88 16.44
CA LEU A 482 -11.33 -4.38 15.20
C LEU A 482 -10.67 -5.74 15.45
N SER A 483 -10.95 -6.72 14.59
CA SER A 483 -10.37 -8.07 14.69
C SER A 483 -10.13 -8.75 13.35
N GLY A 484 -9.45 -9.90 13.37
CA GLY A 484 -9.30 -10.80 12.21
C GLY A 484 -7.85 -11.14 11.89
N ASN A 485 -7.59 -11.49 10.62
CA ASN A 485 -6.28 -11.90 10.10
C ASN A 485 -5.92 -11.37 8.69
N GLY A 486 -6.76 -10.52 8.10
CA GLY A 486 -6.45 -9.80 6.85
C GLY A 486 -5.57 -8.58 7.04
N THR A 487 -5.78 -7.55 6.20
CA THR A 487 -4.89 -6.37 6.12
C THR A 487 -5.66 -5.06 6.26
N VAL A 488 -5.08 -4.12 7.00
CA VAL A 488 -5.44 -2.70 7.03
C VAL A 488 -4.34 -1.92 6.31
N ILE A 489 -4.71 -1.06 5.37
CA ILE A 489 -3.77 -0.33 4.52
C ILE A 489 -3.99 1.17 4.73
N PHE A 490 -2.96 1.90 5.14
CA PHE A 490 -3.01 3.36 5.18
C PHE A 490 -2.60 3.93 3.81
N GLU A 491 -3.48 4.72 3.20
CA GLU A 491 -3.26 5.28 1.86
C GLU A 491 -2.31 6.51 1.94
N PRO A 492 -1.24 6.57 1.13
CA PRO A 492 -0.33 7.72 1.10
C PRO A 492 -1.05 9.03 0.77
N ARG A 493 -0.77 10.07 1.57
CA ARG A 493 -1.40 11.39 1.49
C ARG A 493 -0.42 12.50 1.93
N GLU A 494 -0.78 13.77 1.78
CA GLU A 494 0.11 14.91 2.15
C GLU A 494 0.37 15.03 3.67
N GLY A 495 -0.43 14.34 4.47
CA GLY A 495 -0.21 14.13 5.90
C GLY A 495 -0.21 12.64 6.23
N PHE A 496 -0.52 12.31 7.48
CA PHE A 496 -0.68 10.93 7.93
C PHE A 496 -2.04 10.73 8.60
N SER A 497 -2.41 9.48 8.82
CA SER A 497 -3.72 9.08 9.33
C SER A 497 -3.64 8.37 10.68
N ILE A 498 -4.58 8.70 11.58
CA ILE A 498 -4.62 8.20 12.95
C ILE A 498 -5.90 7.35 13.13
N LEU A 499 -5.77 6.04 12.95
CA LEU A 499 -6.84 5.07 13.18
C LEU A 499 -7.03 4.90 14.69
N THR A 500 -8.16 5.39 15.21
CA THR A 500 -8.54 5.18 16.61
C THR A 500 -9.40 3.92 16.72
N LEU A 501 -9.03 3.03 17.64
CA LEU A 501 -9.72 1.78 17.95
C LEU A 501 -10.16 1.78 19.41
N ASP A 502 -11.39 1.38 19.73
CA ASP A 502 -11.75 1.12 21.13
C ASP A 502 -11.14 -0.20 21.62
N ASN A 503 -11.09 -1.26 20.78
CA ASN A 503 -10.41 -2.53 21.10
C ASN A 503 -9.78 -3.16 19.85
N LEU A 504 -8.66 -3.87 20.01
CA LEU A 504 -7.95 -4.55 18.92
C LEU A 504 -7.65 -6.03 19.26
N SER A 505 -7.91 -6.96 18.34
CA SER A 505 -7.61 -8.38 18.56
C SER A 505 -7.24 -9.18 17.30
N GLY A 506 -6.62 -10.35 17.48
CA GLY A 506 -6.34 -11.30 16.40
C GLY A 506 -4.91 -11.24 15.84
N GLN A 507 -4.78 -11.28 14.51
CA GLN A 507 -3.52 -11.42 13.76
C GLN A 507 -3.49 -10.54 12.51
N LEU A 508 -4.01 -9.31 12.60
CA LEU A 508 -4.07 -8.37 11.48
C LEU A 508 -2.69 -7.88 11.03
N ASN A 509 -2.61 -7.55 9.75
CA ASN A 509 -1.49 -6.88 9.12
C ASN A 509 -1.82 -5.39 8.94
N PHE A 510 -0.85 -4.51 9.12
CA PHE A 510 -1.00 -3.07 8.93
C PHE A 510 0.09 -2.54 8.00
N GLU A 511 -0.29 -1.99 6.85
CA GLU A 511 0.60 -1.27 5.92
C GLU A 511 0.62 0.20 6.30
N ILE A 512 1.73 0.65 6.89
CA ILE A 512 1.90 1.95 7.56
C ILE A 512 2.96 2.77 6.83
N ASN A 513 2.65 4.03 6.52
CA ASN A 513 3.63 4.97 5.97
C ASN A 513 4.34 5.72 7.11
N THR A 514 5.63 5.99 6.95
CA THR A 514 6.43 6.78 7.89
C THR A 514 7.20 7.89 7.18
N ASP A 515 7.45 8.97 7.90
CA ASP A 515 8.51 9.92 7.63
C ASP A 515 9.35 10.03 8.90
N LEU A 516 10.30 9.11 9.03
CA LEU A 516 11.28 9.08 10.13
C LEU A 516 12.13 10.36 10.19
N ALA A 517 12.17 11.16 9.14
CA ALA A 517 12.94 12.40 9.12
C ALA A 517 12.25 13.56 9.82
N HIS A 518 10.94 13.68 9.66
CA HIS A 518 10.11 14.67 10.35
C HIS A 518 9.40 14.13 11.60
N GLN A 519 9.75 12.90 12.01
CA GLN A 519 9.13 12.15 13.12
C GLN A 519 7.61 11.98 12.99
N LYS A 520 7.14 11.58 11.81
CA LYS A 520 5.72 11.36 11.52
C LYS A 520 5.46 9.94 11.02
N SER A 521 4.23 9.47 11.18
CA SER A 521 3.73 8.24 10.56
C SER A 521 2.21 8.19 10.59
N ASP A 522 1.65 7.25 9.84
CA ASP A 522 0.33 6.72 10.19
C ASP A 522 0.41 6.03 11.55
N LYS A 523 -0.71 6.03 12.28
CA LYS A 523 -0.74 5.58 13.66
C LYS A 523 -2.01 4.80 13.97
N ILE A 524 -1.85 3.72 14.72
CA ILE A 524 -2.93 2.96 15.33
C ILE A 524 -3.01 3.37 16.80
N VAL A 525 -4.20 3.70 17.31
CA VAL A 525 -4.39 4.15 18.69
C VAL A 525 -5.50 3.34 19.34
N VAL A 526 -5.15 2.37 20.19
CA VAL A 526 -6.09 1.54 20.92
C VAL A 526 -6.42 2.19 22.26
N LYS A 527 -7.72 2.40 22.56
CA LYS A 527 -8.21 3.09 23.77
C LYS A 527 -8.74 2.16 24.88
N GLY A 528 -8.96 0.88 24.57
CA GLY A 528 -9.34 -0.16 25.51
C GLY A 528 -8.39 -1.35 25.42
N SER A 529 -8.92 -2.56 25.23
CA SER A 529 -8.12 -3.80 25.26
C SER A 529 -7.41 -4.09 23.93
N ASP A 530 -6.16 -4.59 24.03
CA ASP A 530 -5.32 -4.98 22.91
C ASP A 530 -4.79 -6.42 23.11
N ASN A 531 -5.17 -7.38 22.27
CA ASN A 531 -4.77 -8.79 22.43
C ASN A 531 -4.60 -9.55 21.10
N GLY A 532 -3.35 -9.78 20.69
CA GLY A 532 -3.02 -10.48 19.44
C GLY A 532 -1.54 -10.40 19.06
N GLU A 533 -1.21 -10.92 17.88
CA GLU A 533 0.11 -10.83 17.25
C GLU A 533 0.02 -10.17 15.87
N PHE A 534 0.48 -8.93 15.75
CA PHE A 534 0.21 -8.08 14.59
C PHE A 534 1.47 -7.81 13.76
N GLY A 535 1.31 -7.82 12.43
CA GLY A 535 2.38 -7.54 11.47
C GLY A 535 2.37 -6.09 10.99
N LEU A 536 3.47 -5.37 11.12
CA LEU A 536 3.64 -4.02 10.61
C LEU A 536 4.51 -4.03 9.34
N ILE A 537 3.92 -3.70 8.20
CA ILE A 537 4.63 -3.46 6.93
C ILE A 537 4.87 -1.96 6.85
N VAL A 538 6.13 -1.53 7.03
CA VAL A 538 6.46 -0.09 7.10
C VAL A 538 7.11 0.42 5.82
N THR A 539 6.52 1.44 5.21
CA THR A 539 7.06 2.18 4.07
C THR A 539 7.52 3.55 4.53
N ASP A 540 8.84 3.77 4.57
CA ASP A 540 9.39 5.09 4.91
C ASP A 540 9.59 5.97 3.67
N SER A 541 9.37 7.28 3.86
CA SER A 541 9.62 8.35 2.89
C SER A 541 11.00 8.32 2.21
N GLY A 542 12.03 7.78 2.87
CA GLY A 542 13.41 7.85 2.43
C GLY A 542 14.06 9.23 2.65
N ASN A 543 13.36 10.17 3.29
CA ASN A 543 13.90 11.46 3.72
C ASN A 543 15.01 11.26 4.77
N GLU A 544 15.96 12.19 4.85
CA GLU A 544 17.10 12.05 5.77
C GLU A 544 16.77 12.49 7.20
N PRO A 545 16.97 11.64 8.24
CA PRO A 545 16.69 12.01 9.63
C PRO A 545 17.48 13.20 10.18
N GLN A 546 16.82 14.35 10.24
CA GLN A 546 17.36 15.63 10.73
C GLN A 546 17.66 15.61 12.23
N THR A 547 16.98 14.75 12.99
CA THR A 547 17.14 14.63 14.44
C THR A 547 17.98 13.40 14.78
N GLU A 548 18.99 13.58 15.63
CA GLU A 548 19.94 12.53 16.01
C GLU A 548 19.29 11.27 16.61
N ASN A 549 18.12 11.45 17.24
CA ASN A 549 17.41 10.45 18.03
C ASN A 549 15.97 10.30 17.51
N GLY A 550 15.81 10.08 16.20
CA GLY A 550 14.50 9.84 15.60
C GLY A 550 13.75 8.73 16.33
N LYS A 551 12.57 9.06 16.84
CA LYS A 551 11.58 8.15 17.42
C LYS A 551 10.26 8.40 16.70
N VAL A 552 9.56 7.34 16.30
CA VAL A 552 8.22 7.42 15.72
C VAL A 552 7.35 6.31 16.31
N THR A 553 6.30 6.69 17.03
CA THR A 553 5.30 5.76 17.59
C THR A 553 4.30 5.36 16.52
N LEU A 554 4.30 4.08 16.13
CA LEU A 554 3.36 3.52 15.14
C LEU A 554 2.07 3.03 15.79
N VAL A 555 2.15 2.57 17.04
CA VAL A 555 1.00 2.08 17.81
C VAL A 555 1.03 2.67 19.21
N GLU A 556 -0.08 3.27 19.62
CA GLU A 556 -0.38 3.60 21.01
C GLU A 556 -1.38 2.57 21.57
N THR A 557 -1.17 2.07 22.79
CA THR A 557 -2.12 1.14 23.44
C THR A 557 -2.34 1.48 24.91
N GLN A 558 -3.42 0.96 25.52
CA GLN A 558 -3.67 1.17 26.95
C GLN A 558 -3.26 -0.03 27.81
N THR A 559 -3.37 -1.26 27.32
CA THR A 559 -3.00 -2.46 28.10
C THR A 559 -1.64 -3.04 27.70
N GLY A 560 -1.16 -2.83 26.48
CA GLY A 560 0.18 -3.21 26.04
C GLY A 560 0.44 -4.72 26.07
N THR A 561 -0.62 -5.50 25.93
CA THR A 561 -0.67 -6.96 25.93
C THR A 561 -0.52 -7.54 24.52
N ALA A 562 -0.97 -6.82 23.49
CA ALA A 562 -0.72 -7.13 22.09
C ALA A 562 0.77 -7.05 21.72
N GLN A 563 1.21 -7.98 20.88
CA GLN A 563 2.56 -8.01 20.32
C GLN A 563 2.55 -7.49 18.89
N PHE A 564 3.51 -6.63 18.56
CA PHE A 564 3.71 -6.14 17.19
C PHE A 564 5.11 -6.46 16.71
N ARG A 565 5.24 -6.82 15.43
CA ARG A 565 6.53 -7.06 14.79
C ARG A 565 6.56 -6.45 13.40
N LEU A 566 7.73 -6.00 12.96
CA LEU A 566 7.94 -5.71 11.56
C LEU A 566 7.74 -7.00 10.74
N LYS A 567 6.96 -6.88 9.67
CA LYS A 567 6.71 -7.98 8.74
C LYS A 567 7.81 -8.00 7.66
N ASP A 568 8.22 -9.20 7.27
CA ASP A 568 9.20 -9.51 6.22
C ASP A 568 10.64 -8.99 6.43
N ARG A 569 10.92 -8.24 7.51
CA ARG A 569 12.25 -7.71 7.90
C ARG A 569 12.31 -7.39 9.39
N GLU A 570 13.50 -7.40 9.98
CA GLU A 570 13.69 -7.00 11.40
C GLU A 570 13.88 -5.49 11.63
N TYR A 571 14.08 -4.72 10.56
CA TYR A 571 14.52 -3.32 10.64
C TYR A 571 14.10 -2.49 9.42
N ILE A 572 14.17 -1.17 9.58
CA ILE A 572 14.01 -0.15 8.54
C ILE A 572 15.32 0.64 8.46
N ASP A 573 16.02 0.62 7.33
CA ASP A 573 17.18 1.52 7.12
C ASP A 573 16.65 2.88 6.63
N ALA A 574 16.87 3.95 7.40
CA ALA A 574 16.47 5.31 7.04
C ALA A 574 17.67 6.26 7.20
N GLY A 575 18.12 6.79 6.07
CA GLY A 575 19.32 7.63 6.00
C GLY A 575 20.60 6.92 6.46
N ALA A 576 21.38 7.58 7.32
CA ALA A 576 22.62 7.03 7.86
C ALA A 576 22.43 5.84 8.85
N PHE A 577 21.23 5.64 9.40
CA PHE A 577 20.99 4.72 10.52
C PHE A 577 19.93 3.66 10.24
N ARG A 578 19.96 2.61 11.06
CA ARG A 578 18.96 1.55 11.09
C ARG A 578 18.02 1.75 12.26
N TYR A 579 16.73 1.60 12.00
CA TYR A 579 15.64 1.70 12.97
C TYR A 579 15.05 0.31 13.19
N ARG A 580 14.76 -0.04 14.44
CA ARG A 580 14.06 -1.28 14.82
C ARG A 580 12.80 -0.94 15.60
N LEU A 581 11.84 -1.86 15.59
CA LEU A 581 10.61 -1.75 16.37
C LEU A 581 10.87 -2.24 17.80
N TYR A 582 10.55 -1.41 18.77
CA TYR A 582 10.62 -1.72 20.20
C TYR A 582 9.27 -1.43 20.87
N LYS A 583 8.99 -2.10 21.99
CA LYS A 583 7.95 -1.67 22.91
C LYS A 583 8.55 -0.68 23.92
N GLU A 584 7.89 0.45 24.14
CA GLU A 584 8.26 1.48 25.10
C GLU A 584 7.01 1.82 25.92
N ASP A 585 7.05 1.55 27.23
CA ASP A 585 5.86 1.44 28.09
C ASP A 585 4.79 0.50 27.50
N ASN A 586 3.71 1.06 26.95
CA ASN A 586 2.63 0.34 26.24
C ASN A 586 2.59 0.60 24.72
N ASP A 587 3.47 1.46 24.22
CA ASP A 587 3.49 1.88 22.82
C ASP A 587 4.52 1.09 22.00
N TRP A 588 4.34 1.04 20.68
CA TRP A 588 5.28 0.41 19.74
C TRP A 588 5.91 1.44 18.83
N VAL A 589 7.24 1.46 18.84
CA VAL A 589 8.07 2.59 18.44
C VAL A 589 9.19 2.15 17.51
N LEU A 590 9.35 2.84 16.37
CA LEU A 590 10.59 2.78 15.59
C LEU A 590 11.64 3.73 16.20
N SER A 591 12.81 3.21 16.53
CA SER A 591 13.96 4.00 16.98
C SER A 591 15.29 3.46 16.46
N ASN A 592 16.28 4.36 16.30
CA ASN A 592 17.64 4.03 15.90
C ASN A 592 18.59 3.70 17.06
N ARG A 593 18.14 3.90 18.31
CA ARG A 593 18.87 3.48 19.51
C ARG A 593 18.52 2.03 19.85
N ASN A 594 19.49 1.28 20.35
CA ASN A 594 19.18 0.01 21.03
C ASN A 594 18.37 0.29 22.30
N GLY A 595 17.08 -0.04 22.28
CA GLY A 595 16.23 -0.08 23.46
C GLY A 595 16.79 -1.07 24.50
N GLU A 596 16.56 -0.82 25.77
CA GLU A 596 17.30 -1.49 26.84
C GLU A 596 17.04 -3.00 26.91
N ARG A 597 18.04 -3.81 26.53
CA ARG A 597 18.13 -5.20 27.01
C ARG A 597 18.60 -5.23 28.47
N VAL A 598 17.71 -4.86 29.40
CA VAL A 598 17.82 -5.30 30.80
C VAL A 598 17.41 -6.78 30.88
N VAL A 599 18.29 -7.65 30.37
CA VAL A 599 18.29 -9.07 30.74
C VAL A 599 19.26 -9.21 31.90
N THR A 600 18.75 -9.60 33.07
CA THR A 600 19.51 -9.69 34.31
C THR A 600 20.66 -10.70 34.18
N LEU A 601 21.89 -10.19 34.23
CA LEU A 601 23.09 -11.02 34.41
C LEU A 601 23.15 -11.50 35.88
N THR A 602 22.45 -12.60 36.17
CA THR A 602 22.71 -13.40 37.39
C THR A 602 24.10 -14.04 37.30
N LYS A 603 25.13 -13.28 37.66
CA LYS A 603 26.41 -13.83 38.08
C LYS A 603 26.21 -14.57 39.41
N PRO A 604 26.67 -15.82 39.55
CA PRO A 604 26.90 -16.41 40.87
C PRO A 604 27.94 -15.57 41.64
N ASN A 605 27.81 -15.50 42.96
CA ASN A 605 28.82 -14.87 43.80
C ASN A 605 30.14 -15.64 43.76
N GLU A 606 31.26 -14.93 43.68
CA GLU A 606 32.52 -15.44 44.24
C GLU A 606 32.40 -15.41 45.76
N ALA A 607 32.57 -16.55 46.42
CA ALA A 607 32.67 -16.65 47.87
C ALA A 607 34.14 -16.74 48.27
N GLU A 608 34.52 -16.00 49.31
CA GLU A 608 35.92 -15.82 49.71
C GLU A 608 36.42 -16.99 50.57
N SER A 609 37.50 -17.63 50.11
CA SER A 609 38.54 -18.38 50.84
C SER A 609 38.24 -18.92 52.26
N ALA A 610 38.15 -20.25 52.41
CA ALA A 610 38.61 -20.97 53.61
C ALA A 610 39.11 -22.40 53.31
N GLN A 611 40.16 -22.82 54.02
CA GLN A 611 40.98 -24.03 53.84
C GLN A 611 40.32 -25.39 54.15
N THR A 612 40.86 -26.47 53.53
CA THR A 612 41.06 -27.87 54.04
C THR A 612 39.92 -28.60 54.77
N ASP A 613 39.58 -29.86 54.46
CA ASP A 613 40.46 -31.04 54.61
C ASP A 613 40.02 -32.27 53.76
N MET A 614 40.66 -33.44 53.94
CA MET A 614 40.51 -34.66 53.14
C MET A 614 39.45 -35.64 53.66
N SER A 615 38.64 -36.24 52.76
CA SER A 615 38.20 -37.66 52.88
C SER A 615 37.52 -38.22 51.62
N LYS A 616 38.03 -39.37 51.13
CA LYS A 616 37.31 -40.42 50.36
C LYS A 616 36.92 -41.56 51.37
N PRO A 617 36.17 -42.64 51.05
CA PRO A 617 35.79 -43.16 49.72
C PRO A 617 34.34 -43.67 49.50
N GLU A 618 34.04 -43.91 48.21
CA GLU A 618 33.24 -45.01 47.60
C GLU A 618 31.97 -45.59 48.24
N ALA A 619 30.87 -45.56 47.48
CA ALA A 619 30.50 -46.61 46.50
C ALA A 619 29.37 -46.09 45.56
N ASP A 620 29.05 -46.64 44.38
CA ASP A 620 29.77 -47.37 43.30
C ASP A 620 28.78 -47.46 42.09
N ILE A 621 29.14 -48.14 40.99
CA ILE A 621 28.26 -48.60 39.89
C ILE A 621 27.86 -47.54 38.82
N GLN A 622 28.69 -47.49 37.78
CA GLN A 622 28.36 -47.12 36.37
C GLN A 622 27.51 -48.23 35.68
N PRO A 623 26.93 -48.09 34.45
CA PRO A 623 27.45 -47.32 33.30
C PRO A 623 26.46 -46.63 32.31
N THR A 624 27.03 -45.83 31.39
CA THR A 624 26.66 -45.51 29.96
C THR A 624 25.17 -45.40 29.55
N VAL A 625 24.60 -44.24 29.18
CA VAL A 625 24.87 -43.31 28.03
C VAL A 625 24.60 -43.88 26.62
N SER A 626 23.85 -43.10 25.81
CA SER A 626 23.61 -43.16 24.33
C SER A 626 22.68 -44.29 23.80
N THR A 627 22.04 -44.21 22.61
CA THR A 627 22.29 -43.43 21.36
C THR A 627 21.01 -42.90 20.64
N GLU A 628 21.14 -42.32 19.44
CA GLU A 628 20.11 -41.58 18.66
C GLU A 628 19.36 -42.38 17.55
N THR A 629 18.46 -41.66 16.83
CA THR A 629 18.06 -41.80 15.39
C THR A 629 17.03 -42.84 14.88
N ARG A 630 15.92 -42.30 14.29
CA ARG A 630 15.29 -42.50 12.92
C ARG A 630 15.57 -43.76 12.06
N PRO A 631 14.75 -44.09 11.00
CA PRO A 631 13.40 -43.62 10.59
C PRO A 631 12.43 -44.73 10.00
N ASN A 632 11.29 -44.29 9.42
CA ASN A 632 10.70 -44.72 8.11
C ASN A 632 9.39 -45.57 8.02
N GLU A 633 8.45 -45.12 7.15
CA GLU A 633 7.38 -45.76 6.30
C GLU A 633 6.56 -47.02 6.80
N ASN A 634 5.32 -47.35 6.35
CA ASN A 634 4.64 -47.09 5.06
C ASN A 634 3.08 -47.34 5.04
N THR A 635 2.40 -46.85 3.98
CA THR A 635 1.13 -47.33 3.32
C THR A 635 -0.27 -47.42 3.99
N ASN A 636 -1.24 -46.73 3.36
CA ASN A 636 -2.61 -47.13 2.91
C ASN A 636 -3.66 -47.81 3.83
N ASN A 637 -4.89 -47.26 3.92
CA ASN A 637 -5.99 -47.58 2.96
C ASN A 637 -7.28 -46.72 3.08
N LYS A 638 -8.27 -46.97 2.19
CA LYS A 638 -9.40 -46.09 1.78
C LYS A 638 -10.70 -46.11 2.62
N GLU A 639 -11.37 -44.95 2.59
CA GLU A 639 -12.81 -44.63 2.36
C GLU A 639 -13.92 -45.72 2.46
N HIS A 640 -15.03 -45.37 3.13
CA HIS A 640 -16.37 -45.39 2.50
C HIS A 640 -17.38 -44.42 3.15
N LEU A 641 -18.48 -44.09 2.44
CA LEU A 641 -19.58 -43.18 2.84
C LEU A 641 -20.88 -43.96 3.15
N VAL A 642 -21.90 -43.29 3.73
CA VAL A 642 -23.25 -43.01 3.11
C VAL A 642 -24.37 -42.69 4.16
N ASN A 643 -24.96 -41.48 4.00
CA ASN A 643 -26.33 -40.97 4.24
C ASN A 643 -27.32 -41.50 5.33
N GLN A 644 -27.81 -40.56 6.19
CA GLN A 644 -29.23 -40.08 6.42
C GLN A 644 -30.40 -41.08 6.73
N PRO A 645 -31.62 -40.65 7.17
CA PRO A 645 -32.22 -39.30 7.27
C PRO A 645 -32.96 -38.91 8.59
N SER A 646 -33.57 -37.72 8.55
CA SER A 646 -34.47 -36.92 9.43
C SER A 646 -35.54 -37.60 10.33
N GLU A 647 -35.98 -36.92 11.41
CA GLU A 647 -37.30 -36.24 11.48
C GLU A 647 -37.56 -35.31 12.72
N THR A 648 -38.77 -34.75 12.81
CA THR A 648 -39.22 -33.44 13.38
C THR A 648 -39.72 -33.34 14.85
N LEU A 649 -39.70 -32.09 15.37
CA LEU A 649 -40.68 -31.41 16.28
C LEU A 649 -40.95 -31.91 17.73
N THR A 650 -40.82 -31.00 18.72
CA THR A 650 -41.97 -30.39 19.49
C THR A 650 -41.51 -29.35 20.53
N VAL A 651 -42.46 -28.57 21.07
CA VAL A 651 -42.28 -27.53 22.12
C VAL A 651 -43.22 -27.83 23.30
N PRO A 652 -42.82 -27.51 24.54
CA PRO A 652 -43.77 -27.02 25.55
C PRO A 652 -43.35 -25.68 26.19
N VAL A 653 -44.31 -25.01 26.82
CA VAL A 653 -44.19 -23.68 27.46
C VAL A 653 -44.52 -23.81 28.95
N GLU A 654 -43.78 -23.12 29.83
CA GLU A 654 -44.27 -22.80 31.18
C GLU A 654 -43.62 -21.52 31.75
N ASN A 655 -44.31 -20.88 32.71
CA ASN A 655 -44.04 -19.59 33.35
C ASN A 655 -44.28 -19.74 34.88
N PRO A 656 -44.02 -18.72 35.73
CA PRO A 656 -42.83 -17.88 35.90
C PRO A 656 -42.36 -17.98 37.39
N PRO A 657 -41.64 -16.97 37.94
CA PRO A 657 -42.14 -16.43 39.20
C PRO A 657 -42.15 -14.89 39.32
N LYS A 658 -42.98 -14.41 40.25
CA LYS A 658 -43.13 -13.04 40.78
C LYS A 658 -42.21 -12.86 42.01
N ASN A 659 -41.93 -11.70 42.61
CA ASN A 659 -41.99 -10.24 42.38
C ASN A 659 -41.60 -9.61 43.76
N ASP A 660 -41.66 -8.28 43.94
CA ASP A 660 -41.56 -7.57 45.24
C ASP A 660 -40.15 -7.53 45.91
N VAL A 661 -39.68 -6.49 46.62
CA VAL A 661 -40.14 -5.10 46.88
C VAL A 661 -38.89 -4.26 47.26
N ALA A 662 -38.72 -2.99 46.87
CA ALA A 662 -39.05 -1.77 47.65
C ALA A 662 -38.67 -0.48 46.87
N ASP A 663 -38.89 0.72 47.46
CA ASP A 663 -39.08 2.00 46.75
C ASP A 663 -38.37 3.22 47.43
N LEU A 664 -38.33 4.35 46.70
CA LEU A 664 -38.02 5.76 47.06
C LEU A 664 -36.55 6.22 47.23
N GLY A 665 -36.24 7.35 46.57
CA GLY A 665 -35.02 8.18 46.75
C GLY A 665 -34.72 9.12 45.56
N ASP A 666 -35.15 10.38 45.62
CA ASP A 666 -35.02 11.38 44.54
C ASP A 666 -33.58 11.78 44.16
N PHE A 667 -33.37 12.27 42.91
CA PHE A 667 -32.92 13.66 42.67
C PHE A 667 -33.00 14.12 41.18
N GLU A 668 -33.90 15.08 40.93
CA GLU A 668 -33.93 16.15 39.89
C GLU A 668 -33.79 15.90 38.36
N ASN A 669 -34.51 16.74 37.61
CA ASN A 669 -34.59 16.75 36.14
C ASN A 669 -33.55 17.68 35.48
N GLN A 670 -33.03 17.27 34.31
CA GLN A 670 -32.60 18.17 33.23
C GLN A 670 -32.98 17.54 31.87
N PRO A 671 -33.86 18.17 31.06
CA PRO A 671 -34.15 17.69 29.70
C PRO A 671 -33.06 18.15 28.72
N ILE A 672 -32.55 17.24 27.90
CA ILE A 672 -31.65 17.56 26.78
C ILE A 672 -32.51 17.89 25.55
N GLU A 673 -32.37 19.11 25.03
CA GLU A 673 -33.14 19.57 23.87
C GLU A 673 -32.70 18.88 22.56
N SER A 674 -33.69 18.52 21.73
CA SER A 674 -33.49 17.94 20.40
C SER A 674 -33.98 18.93 19.32
N PRO A 675 -33.10 19.49 18.48
CA PRO A 675 -33.49 20.46 17.47
C PRO A 675 -33.94 19.79 16.15
N ILE A 676 -35.23 19.50 16.01
CA ILE A 676 -35.87 19.25 14.70
C ILE A 676 -37.15 20.09 14.59
N THR A 677 -37.04 21.29 14.02
CA THR A 677 -38.17 22.06 13.49
C THR A 677 -37.72 22.92 12.30
N SER A 678 -38.01 22.47 11.08
CA SER A 678 -38.08 23.34 9.89
C SER A 678 -39.56 23.70 9.67
N ALA A 679 -39.88 24.99 9.69
CA ALA A 679 -41.25 25.48 9.53
C ALA A 679 -41.31 26.58 8.47
N ILE A 680 -42.30 26.51 7.58
CA ILE A 680 -42.51 27.48 6.51
C ILE A 680 -43.44 28.60 7.01
N SER A 681 -43.05 29.85 6.79
CA SER A 681 -43.99 30.98 6.70
C SER A 681 -43.39 32.09 5.85
N ALA A 682 -44.24 32.97 5.31
CA ALA A 682 -43.86 34.07 4.42
C ALA A 682 -44.37 35.41 4.94
N ASP A 683 -43.67 36.51 4.63
CA ASP A 683 -44.27 37.68 3.97
C ASP A 683 -43.19 38.63 3.36
N ASN A 684 -43.58 39.82 2.91
CA ASN A 684 -42.94 40.62 1.86
C ASN A 684 -42.01 41.79 2.28
N SER A 685 -41.19 42.22 1.31
CA SER A 685 -40.54 43.55 1.14
C SER A 685 -39.30 43.86 2.02
N SER A 686 -38.38 44.77 1.64
CA SER A 686 -38.39 45.80 0.56
C SER A 686 -37.03 46.06 -0.13
N LYS A 687 -37.05 46.93 -1.16
CA LYS A 687 -36.05 47.29 -2.18
C LYS A 687 -34.64 47.81 -1.74
N ASP A 688 -33.78 47.87 -2.78
CA ASP A 688 -32.55 48.67 -2.99
C ASP A 688 -31.30 48.25 -2.18
N ASN A 689 -30.06 48.35 -2.69
CA ASN A 689 -29.54 49.12 -3.84
C ASN A 689 -28.38 48.38 -4.60
N VAL A 690 -27.86 48.99 -5.68
CA VAL A 690 -26.97 48.40 -6.71
C VAL A 690 -25.49 48.30 -6.33
N GLY A 691 -24.82 47.21 -6.78
CA GLY A 691 -23.36 47.08 -6.82
C GLY A 691 -22.91 46.15 -7.96
N ASN A 692 -22.10 46.67 -8.89
CA ASN A 692 -21.60 45.95 -10.08
C ASN A 692 -20.33 45.13 -9.77
N LEU A 693 -20.18 43.97 -10.40
CA LEU A 693 -19.01 43.62 -11.24
C LEU A 693 -19.19 42.24 -11.89
N ALA A 694 -18.78 42.10 -13.15
CA ALA A 694 -18.83 40.85 -13.90
C ALA A 694 -17.52 40.66 -14.69
N ILE A 695 -17.00 39.42 -14.71
CA ILE A 695 -15.87 38.99 -15.55
C ILE A 695 -16.20 37.58 -16.06
N GLN A 696 -15.93 37.32 -17.34
CA GLN A 696 -15.96 35.99 -17.95
C GLN A 696 -14.60 35.70 -18.64
N PRO A 697 -14.28 34.41 -18.93
CA PRO A 697 -12.92 33.96 -19.22
C PRO A 697 -12.53 34.01 -20.70
N THR A 698 -11.27 33.69 -21.00
CA THR A 698 -10.81 33.29 -22.34
C THR A 698 -9.62 32.32 -22.22
N GLU A 699 -9.46 31.44 -23.21
CA GLU A 699 -8.62 30.23 -23.16
C GLU A 699 -7.17 30.44 -23.65
N LEU A 700 -6.31 29.42 -23.50
CA LEU A 700 -4.98 29.31 -24.11
C LEU A 700 -4.90 28.16 -25.11
N PRO A 701 -4.19 28.33 -26.24
CA PRO A 701 -3.72 27.23 -27.09
C PRO A 701 -2.18 27.02 -27.05
N THR A 702 -1.79 25.84 -27.52
CA THR A 702 -0.44 25.34 -27.86
C THR A 702 0.10 25.95 -29.18
N THR A 703 1.33 25.79 -29.71
CA THR A 703 2.52 24.92 -29.42
C THR A 703 3.82 25.44 -30.11
N SER A 704 4.98 24.83 -29.76
CA SER A 704 6.16 24.44 -30.59
C SER A 704 7.23 25.44 -31.14
N ASP A 705 8.49 25.15 -30.76
CA ASP A 705 9.79 25.10 -31.50
C ASP A 705 10.38 26.34 -32.24
N ILE A 706 11.70 26.66 -32.17
CA ILE A 706 12.84 25.91 -32.78
C ILE A 706 14.23 26.29 -32.17
N SER A 707 15.18 25.34 -32.29
CA SER A 707 16.61 25.29 -31.87
C SER A 707 17.58 26.41 -32.32
N THR A 708 18.65 26.71 -31.54
CA THR A 708 20.10 26.48 -31.86
C THR A 708 21.10 27.18 -30.91
N GLY A 709 22.33 26.65 -30.74
CA GLY A 709 23.48 27.37 -30.12
C GLY A 709 24.49 26.49 -29.35
N ASN A 710 25.81 26.76 -29.47
CA ASN A 710 26.89 25.98 -28.84
C ASN A 710 27.83 26.80 -27.92
N LEU A 711 28.31 26.14 -26.85
CA LEU A 711 29.66 26.09 -26.23
C LEU A 711 30.82 26.98 -26.79
N PRO A 712 31.93 27.27 -26.02
CA PRO A 712 32.16 27.17 -24.56
C PRO A 712 33.11 28.24 -23.90
N LYS A 713 33.36 28.08 -22.58
CA LYS A 713 34.65 28.25 -21.83
C LYS A 713 35.17 29.63 -21.28
N GLU A 714 35.69 29.53 -20.03
CA GLU A 714 36.98 30.02 -19.48
C GLU A 714 37.14 31.26 -18.53
N ASN A 715 38.08 31.08 -17.57
CA ASN A 715 38.99 32.03 -16.88
C ASN A 715 38.60 32.93 -15.67
N THR A 716 38.82 32.36 -14.47
CA THR A 716 39.80 32.79 -13.43
C THR A 716 39.95 34.26 -12.97
N SER A 717 39.57 34.51 -11.70
CA SER A 717 40.33 35.18 -10.60
C SER A 717 41.26 36.39 -10.85
N SER A 718 41.13 37.43 -10.00
CA SER A 718 42.14 37.76 -8.93
C SER A 718 41.73 39.01 -8.12
N SER A 719 42.52 39.37 -7.09
CA SER A 719 42.21 40.35 -6.03
C SER A 719 43.17 41.54 -5.98
N SER A 720 42.82 42.58 -5.21
CA SER A 720 43.72 43.70 -4.85
C SER A 720 43.55 44.11 -3.37
N ASN A 721 44.59 44.72 -2.80
CA ASN A 721 44.77 44.98 -1.35
C ASN A 721 44.49 46.46 -0.96
N VAL A 722 44.57 46.76 0.35
CA VAL A 722 45.34 47.89 0.96
C VAL A 722 45.47 47.63 2.48
N THR A 723 46.50 48.20 3.15
CA THR A 723 46.93 47.92 4.54
C THR A 723 47.29 49.22 5.28
N HIS A 724 47.14 49.30 6.62
CA HIS A 724 47.85 50.27 7.50
C HIS A 724 47.96 49.79 8.99
N GLN A 725 48.79 50.47 9.80
CA GLN A 725 49.27 50.16 11.19
C GLN A 725 49.49 51.49 11.98
N PRO A 726 49.99 51.58 13.26
CA PRO A 726 50.54 50.60 14.23
C PRO A 726 49.70 50.49 15.56
N THR A 727 50.09 50.41 16.87
CA THR A 727 51.35 50.57 17.67
C THR A 727 51.25 49.93 19.11
N GLU A 728 52.37 49.91 19.87
CA GLU A 728 52.67 49.95 21.35
C GLU A 728 51.55 49.93 22.44
N SER A 729 51.73 49.51 23.71
CA SER A 729 52.80 48.87 24.57
C SER A 729 52.22 48.59 26.00
N ALA A 730 52.85 48.00 27.06
CA ALA A 730 53.82 46.89 27.28
C ALA A 730 53.96 46.56 28.83
N ASN A 731 54.82 45.58 29.20
CA ASN A 731 55.51 45.30 30.50
C ASN A 731 54.94 44.44 31.68
N ASN A 732 55.86 43.59 32.18
CA ASN A 732 56.09 43.04 33.54
C ASN A 732 55.28 41.85 34.12
N ALA A 733 55.80 41.29 35.23
CA ALA A 733 55.91 39.82 35.43
C ALA A 733 55.41 39.24 36.80
N THR A 734 55.48 37.91 36.87
CA THR A 734 55.23 36.91 37.95
C THR A 734 55.63 37.27 39.41
N PRO A 735 55.18 36.52 40.47
CA PRO A 735 54.56 35.17 40.46
C PRO A 735 53.32 34.92 41.38
N SER A 736 52.65 33.78 41.21
CA SER A 736 51.93 33.03 42.27
C SER A 736 51.73 31.55 41.86
N VAL A 737 51.32 30.67 42.79
CA VAL A 737 51.41 29.20 42.67
C VAL A 737 50.10 28.47 43.05
N ASN A 738 49.74 27.46 42.23
CA ASN A 738 48.80 26.35 42.45
C ASN A 738 47.39 26.61 43.00
N THR A 739 46.39 26.31 42.16
CA THR A 739 45.19 25.54 42.53
C THR A 739 44.80 24.67 41.33
N PRO A 740 44.47 23.38 41.47
CA PRO A 740 44.17 22.53 40.33
C PRO A 740 42.83 22.89 39.69
N SER A 741 42.85 23.34 38.44
CA SER A 741 41.63 23.60 37.66
C SER A 741 40.86 22.29 37.42
N ILE A 742 39.66 22.20 37.99
CA ILE A 742 38.73 21.09 37.75
C ILE A 742 38.28 21.14 36.29
N THR A 743 38.67 20.15 35.48
CA THR A 743 38.12 19.97 34.14
C THR A 743 36.62 19.65 34.26
N PRO A 744 35.71 20.39 33.59
CA PRO A 744 34.30 20.04 33.59
C PRO A 744 34.10 18.63 33.01
N GLN A 745 33.58 17.70 33.81
CA GLN A 745 33.16 16.41 33.29
C GLN A 745 31.93 16.61 32.41
N VAL A 746 32.08 16.35 31.11
CA VAL A 746 30.93 16.24 30.19
C VAL A 746 30.03 15.11 30.71
N PRO A 747 28.70 15.31 30.84
CA PRO A 747 27.79 14.27 31.30
C PRO A 747 27.92 13.01 30.45
N GLN A 748 28.12 11.85 31.09
CA GLN A 748 28.05 10.56 30.39
C GLN A 748 26.60 10.25 30.05
N VAL A 749 26.21 10.50 28.80
CA VAL A 749 24.94 10.02 28.25
C VAL A 749 25.05 8.50 28.08
N THR A 750 24.52 7.75 29.04
CA THR A 750 24.33 6.29 28.94
C THR A 750 23.17 5.97 27.99
N GLY A 751 23.39 6.19 26.69
CA GLY A 751 22.51 5.74 25.62
C GLY A 751 23.11 4.54 24.87
N GLY A 752 22.27 3.63 24.42
CA GLY A 752 22.67 2.51 23.55
C GLY A 752 23.26 3.01 22.22
N LEU A 753 24.21 2.25 21.68
CA LEU A 753 24.85 2.56 20.39
C LEU A 753 23.82 2.50 19.24
N LYS A 754 23.90 3.44 18.31
CA LYS A 754 23.06 3.48 17.10
C LYS A 754 23.58 2.47 16.07
N GLU A 755 22.68 1.63 15.54
CA GLU A 755 23.01 0.76 14.39
C GLU A 755 23.08 1.59 13.11
N LEU A 756 24.14 1.42 12.33
CA LEU A 756 24.31 2.07 11.02
C LEU A 756 23.36 1.43 10.00
N SER A 757 22.90 2.18 8.99
CA SER A 757 22.25 1.57 7.82
C SER A 757 23.25 0.74 7.00
N ALA A 758 22.77 -0.23 6.22
CA ALA A 758 23.63 -1.14 5.44
C ALA A 758 24.59 -0.39 4.51
N ARG A 759 24.07 0.62 3.80
CA ARG A 759 24.83 1.53 2.93
C ARG A 759 25.94 2.29 3.67
N THR A 760 25.70 2.68 4.92
CA THR A 760 26.64 3.44 5.75
C THR A 760 27.74 2.54 6.30
N ASN A 761 27.36 1.38 6.85
CA ASN A 761 28.32 0.39 7.35
C ASN A 761 29.22 -0.16 6.24
N GLU A 762 28.66 -0.50 5.06
CA GLU A 762 29.45 -0.86 3.87
C GLU A 762 30.44 0.24 3.49
N GLY A 763 29.98 1.49 3.39
CA GLY A 763 30.80 2.60 2.92
C GLY A 763 32.05 2.82 3.78
N ILE A 764 31.89 2.82 5.11
CA ILE A 764 33.00 2.99 6.04
C ILE A 764 33.88 1.74 6.08
N SER A 765 33.28 0.55 6.13
CA SER A 765 34.00 -0.73 6.19
C SER A 765 34.80 -1.01 4.91
N LEU A 766 34.33 -0.59 3.73
CA LEU A 766 35.10 -0.63 2.49
C LEU A 766 36.35 0.26 2.57
N ARG A 767 36.27 1.44 3.20
CA ARG A 767 37.44 2.31 3.39
C ARG A 767 38.45 1.71 4.39
N GLN A 768 37.97 1.07 5.46
CA GLN A 768 38.81 0.29 6.38
C GLN A 768 39.52 -0.87 5.63
N ALA A 769 38.78 -1.66 4.85
CA ALA A 769 39.30 -2.76 4.05
C ALA A 769 40.28 -2.32 2.94
N GLN A 770 40.09 -1.13 2.38
CA GLN A 770 41.04 -0.52 1.42
C GLN A 770 42.40 -0.22 2.07
N VAL A 771 42.47 0.24 3.33
CA VAL A 771 43.75 0.41 4.04
C VAL A 771 44.46 -0.93 4.20
N LEU A 772 43.75 -1.95 4.71
CA LEU A 772 44.32 -3.30 4.88
C LEU A 772 44.78 -3.90 3.54
N HIS A 773 44.05 -3.66 2.45
CA HIS A 773 44.42 -4.09 1.10
C HIS A 773 45.75 -3.45 0.62
N LEU A 774 46.02 -2.19 0.97
CA LEU A 774 47.30 -1.52 0.67
C LEU A 774 48.44 -1.98 1.61
N GLU A 775 48.14 -2.33 2.86
CA GLU A 775 49.12 -2.88 3.80
C GLU A 775 49.63 -4.25 3.36
N GLN A 776 48.77 -5.15 2.88
CA GLN A 776 49.16 -6.53 2.53
C GLN A 776 50.14 -6.63 1.33
N SER A 777 50.24 -5.59 0.48
CA SER A 777 51.28 -5.51 -0.56
C SER A 777 52.59 -4.85 -0.10
N LEU A 778 52.72 -4.43 1.16
CA LEU A 778 53.98 -4.02 1.80
C LEU A 778 54.78 -5.26 2.25
N SER A 779 55.49 -5.91 1.33
CA SER A 779 56.51 -6.90 1.70
C SER A 779 57.79 -6.23 2.18
N GLY A 780 58.38 -6.75 3.25
CA GLY A 780 59.77 -6.48 3.57
C GLY A 780 60.73 -7.11 2.57
N ILE A 781 61.99 -6.68 2.55
CA ILE A 781 62.93 -7.09 1.50
C ILE A 781 63.16 -8.61 1.42
N HIS A 782 63.28 -9.28 2.57
CA HIS A 782 63.50 -10.73 2.64
C HIS A 782 62.25 -11.53 2.21
N GLN A 783 61.05 -10.97 2.39
CA GLN A 783 59.79 -11.59 1.95
C GLN A 783 59.62 -11.53 0.42
N ARG A 784 60.23 -10.50 -0.21
CA ARG A 784 60.22 -10.27 -1.65
C ARG A 784 61.33 -11.01 -2.39
N LEU A 785 62.54 -11.08 -1.83
CA LEU A 785 63.75 -11.55 -2.50
C LEU A 785 64.45 -12.74 -1.79
N GLY A 786 64.06 -13.11 -0.57
CA GLY A 786 64.89 -13.95 0.30
C GLY A 786 66.20 -13.25 0.70
N GLU A 787 67.14 -14.00 1.29
CA GLU A 787 68.43 -13.42 1.67
C GLU A 787 69.26 -12.99 0.44
N LEU A 788 69.74 -11.75 0.44
CA LEU A 788 70.59 -11.19 -0.61
C LEU A 788 72.07 -11.46 -0.30
N LYS A 789 72.70 -12.31 -1.12
CA LYS A 789 74.18 -12.40 -1.21
C LYS A 789 74.69 -11.33 -2.18
N GLN A 790 75.88 -10.80 -1.91
CA GLN A 790 76.54 -9.77 -2.73
C GLN A 790 76.90 -10.28 -4.14
N GLY A 791 77.14 -9.36 -5.07
CA GLY A 791 77.59 -9.62 -6.43
C GLY A 791 76.63 -9.13 -7.54
N GLU A 792 77.20 -8.90 -8.72
CA GLU A 792 76.60 -8.26 -9.90
C GLU A 792 75.60 -9.16 -10.67
N ARG A 793 74.61 -9.73 -9.97
CA ARG A 793 73.56 -10.56 -10.61
C ARG A 793 72.26 -9.82 -10.82
N SER A 794 71.62 -10.09 -11.96
CA SER A 794 70.23 -9.70 -12.22
C SER A 794 69.28 -10.76 -11.65
N ASN A 795 68.04 -10.37 -11.35
CA ASN A 795 67.00 -11.28 -10.87
C ASN A 795 65.68 -11.09 -11.60
N VAL A 796 64.90 -12.17 -11.63
CA VAL A 796 63.46 -12.16 -11.85
C VAL A 796 62.80 -12.94 -10.71
N TRP A 797 61.68 -12.46 -10.21
CA TRP A 797 60.96 -13.08 -9.11
C TRP A 797 59.44 -13.01 -9.26
N VAL A 798 58.77 -13.95 -8.59
CA VAL A 798 57.32 -14.02 -8.43
C VAL A 798 57.00 -14.22 -6.96
N ARG A 799 55.96 -13.53 -6.49
CA ARG A 799 55.44 -13.59 -5.12
C ARG A 799 53.94 -13.82 -5.16
N ASN A 800 53.46 -14.84 -4.45
CA ASN A 800 52.04 -15.04 -4.17
C ASN A 800 51.80 -14.96 -2.67
N LEU A 801 50.75 -14.25 -2.26
CA LEU A 801 50.31 -14.15 -0.86
C LEU A 801 48.80 -14.36 -0.80
N ASN A 802 48.38 -15.20 0.15
CA ASN A 802 46.98 -15.42 0.53
C ASN A 802 46.85 -15.14 2.03
N SER A 803 45.87 -14.34 2.44
CA SER A 803 45.63 -14.05 3.85
C SER A 803 44.15 -13.85 4.17
N ARG A 804 43.76 -14.23 5.39
CA ARG A 804 42.43 -13.98 5.93
C ARG A 804 42.56 -13.04 7.13
N HIS A 805 41.82 -11.94 7.08
CA HIS A 805 41.72 -10.94 8.14
C HIS A 805 40.35 -10.99 8.80
N LYS A 806 40.29 -10.68 10.09
CA LYS A 806 39.07 -10.44 10.86
C LYS A 806 39.21 -9.09 11.55
N LEU A 807 38.43 -8.10 11.10
CA LEU A 807 38.26 -6.84 11.81
C LEU A 807 37.07 -6.97 12.79
N GLY A 808 37.33 -6.63 14.05
CA GLY A 808 36.29 -6.44 15.06
C GLY A 808 35.46 -5.18 14.78
N GLU A 809 34.48 -4.91 15.64
CA GLU A 809 33.80 -3.61 15.65
C GLU A 809 34.80 -2.47 15.82
N MET A 810 34.54 -1.35 15.15
CA MET A 810 35.33 -0.13 15.26
C MET A 810 34.40 1.06 15.46
N GLN A 811 34.67 1.88 16.48
CA GLN A 811 33.95 3.12 16.74
C GLN A 811 34.27 4.16 15.66
N VAL A 812 33.24 4.79 15.11
CA VAL A 812 33.34 5.71 13.95
C VAL A 812 32.81 7.12 14.24
N VAL A 813 31.92 7.22 15.24
CA VAL A 813 31.45 8.43 15.93
C VAL A 813 31.24 8.04 17.41
N PRO A 814 31.07 8.97 18.37
CA PRO A 814 31.00 8.64 19.80
C PRO A 814 29.96 7.57 20.17
N ASP A 815 28.86 7.52 19.43
CA ASP A 815 27.64 6.75 19.68
C ASP A 815 27.38 5.61 18.67
N SER A 816 28.29 5.33 17.73
CA SER A 816 28.10 4.28 16.71
C SER A 816 29.40 3.60 16.25
N ARG A 817 29.25 2.40 15.70
CA ARG A 817 30.33 1.48 15.30
C ARG A 817 30.02 0.81 13.96
N THR A 818 31.06 0.43 13.21
CA THR A 818 30.89 -0.59 12.16
C THR A 818 30.77 -1.98 12.79
N SER A 819 30.06 -2.89 12.12
CA SER A 819 29.98 -4.32 12.48
C SER A 819 31.34 -5.04 12.45
N GLY A 820 32.35 -4.43 11.83
CA GLY A 820 33.60 -5.09 11.43
C GLY A 820 33.37 -6.04 10.25
N PHE A 821 34.39 -6.80 9.85
CA PHE A 821 34.28 -7.68 8.68
C PHE A 821 35.29 -8.82 8.71
N THR A 822 35.08 -9.81 7.84
CA THR A 822 36.18 -10.69 7.40
C THR A 822 36.65 -10.25 6.01
N GLN A 823 37.95 -10.35 5.75
CA GLN A 823 38.55 -9.97 4.47
C GLN A 823 39.52 -11.07 4.00
N ASP A 824 39.17 -11.72 2.91
CA ASP A 824 40.03 -12.66 2.19
C ASP A 824 40.82 -11.90 1.12
N TYR A 825 42.14 -11.83 1.28
CA TYR A 825 43.06 -11.15 0.38
C TYR A 825 43.93 -12.15 -0.39
N HIS A 826 44.07 -11.92 -1.70
CA HIS A 826 44.99 -12.65 -2.58
C HIS A 826 45.76 -11.64 -3.44
N THR A 827 47.07 -11.84 -3.60
CA THR A 827 47.88 -11.10 -4.59
C THR A 827 48.88 -11.99 -5.31
N LEU A 828 49.08 -11.68 -6.59
CA LEU A 828 50.18 -12.18 -7.40
C LEU A 828 51.00 -10.97 -7.90
N GLN A 829 52.29 -10.97 -7.60
CA GLN A 829 53.25 -9.95 -8.00
C GLN A 829 54.41 -10.60 -8.76
N VAL A 830 54.89 -9.95 -9.82
CA VAL A 830 56.09 -10.32 -10.58
C VAL A 830 57.00 -9.12 -10.69
N GLY A 831 58.31 -9.34 -10.57
CA GLY A 831 59.29 -8.26 -10.63
C GLY A 831 60.64 -8.71 -11.14
N ALA A 832 61.47 -7.72 -11.46
CA ALA A 832 62.85 -7.91 -11.88
C ALA A 832 63.72 -6.78 -11.30
N ASP A 833 65.02 -7.05 -11.18
CA ASP A 833 66.00 -6.12 -10.66
C ASP A 833 67.42 -6.43 -11.15
N THR A 834 68.29 -5.43 -11.10
CA THR A 834 69.71 -5.57 -11.39
C THR A 834 70.56 -4.87 -10.33
N ALA A 835 71.76 -5.39 -10.09
CA ALA A 835 72.80 -4.67 -9.34
C ALA A 835 73.44 -3.62 -10.25
N LEU A 836 73.60 -2.40 -9.75
CA LEU A 836 74.40 -1.35 -10.39
C LEU A 836 75.84 -1.32 -9.86
N ASN A 837 76.09 -1.99 -8.73
CA ASN A 837 77.37 -2.29 -8.10
C ASN A 837 77.09 -3.22 -6.89
N ASP A 838 78.13 -3.61 -6.14
CA ASP A 838 78.02 -4.47 -4.95
C ASP A 838 77.09 -3.95 -3.83
N THR A 839 76.77 -2.65 -3.83
CA THR A 839 75.99 -2.00 -2.77
C THR A 839 74.58 -1.55 -3.18
N LEU A 840 74.31 -1.32 -4.48
CA LEU A 840 73.03 -0.77 -4.95
C LEU A 840 72.38 -1.67 -6.01
N ARG A 841 71.11 -2.02 -5.77
CA ARG A 841 70.24 -2.79 -6.66
C ARG A 841 68.95 -2.02 -6.93
N LEU A 842 68.59 -1.85 -8.21
CA LEU A 842 67.34 -1.20 -8.63
C LEU A 842 66.42 -2.21 -9.33
N GLY A 843 65.11 -2.07 -9.12
CA GLY A 843 64.12 -2.97 -9.70
C GLY A 843 62.74 -2.36 -9.88
N ALA A 844 61.90 -3.12 -10.59
CA ALA A 844 60.50 -2.81 -10.85
C ALA A 844 59.64 -4.06 -10.64
N PHE A 845 58.37 -3.86 -10.30
CA PHE A 845 57.38 -4.94 -10.20
C PHE A 845 55.99 -4.49 -10.64
N ALA A 846 55.22 -5.45 -11.13
CA ALA A 846 53.79 -5.29 -11.41
C ALA A 846 53.02 -6.40 -10.69
N GLY A 847 51.74 -6.17 -10.42
CA GLY A 847 50.92 -7.18 -9.78
C GLY A 847 49.43 -6.88 -9.82
N THR A 848 48.65 -7.86 -9.37
CA THR A 848 47.22 -7.69 -9.11
C THR A 848 46.90 -8.20 -7.71
N ALA A 849 45.90 -7.60 -7.07
CA ALA A 849 45.36 -8.12 -5.84
C ALA A 849 43.83 -8.03 -5.81
N ARG A 850 43.21 -8.91 -5.02
CA ARG A 850 41.77 -8.98 -4.80
C ARG A 850 41.47 -9.19 -3.34
N SER A 851 40.53 -8.41 -2.81
CA SER A 851 39.83 -8.71 -1.56
C SER A 851 38.40 -9.15 -1.86
N LYS A 852 37.92 -10.20 -1.18
CA LYS A 852 36.50 -10.35 -0.84
C LYS A 852 36.32 -9.86 0.60
N ILE A 853 35.20 -9.21 0.89
CA ILE A 853 34.86 -8.69 2.21
C ILE A 853 33.44 -9.14 2.57
N ASP A 854 33.24 -9.57 3.80
CA ASP A 854 31.96 -9.96 4.39
C ASP A 854 31.76 -9.10 5.64
N PHE A 855 30.71 -8.27 5.66
CA PHE A 855 30.44 -7.29 6.72
C PHE A 855 29.67 -7.88 7.92
N LYS A 856 29.44 -9.20 7.92
CA LYS A 856 28.70 -10.00 8.92
C LYS A 856 27.19 -9.72 8.93
N GLY A 857 26.41 -10.80 9.03
CA GLY A 857 24.95 -10.71 9.16
C GLY A 857 24.27 -10.12 7.93
N ASP A 858 23.28 -9.25 8.17
CA ASP A 858 22.49 -8.58 7.12
C ASP A 858 23.23 -7.43 6.40
N TYR A 859 24.41 -7.02 6.89
CA TYR A 859 25.20 -5.90 6.33
C TYR A 859 25.84 -6.18 4.96
N GLY A 860 25.63 -7.37 4.38
CA GLY A 860 26.06 -7.70 3.03
C GLY A 860 27.57 -7.90 2.87
N SER A 861 28.04 -7.70 1.64
CA SER A 861 29.39 -8.10 1.21
C SER A 861 30.00 -7.15 0.17
N GLY A 862 31.33 -7.12 0.14
CA GLY A 862 32.12 -6.22 -0.68
C GLY A 862 33.26 -6.89 -1.43
N LYS A 863 33.79 -6.17 -2.42
CA LYS A 863 34.96 -6.58 -3.20
C LYS A 863 35.88 -5.39 -3.51
N ILE A 864 37.18 -5.62 -3.42
CA ILE A 864 38.23 -4.70 -3.86
C ILE A 864 39.08 -5.46 -4.87
N ASN A 865 39.44 -4.81 -5.97
CA ASN A 865 40.43 -5.33 -6.93
C ASN A 865 41.43 -4.21 -7.22
N SER A 866 42.70 -4.54 -7.36
CA SER A 866 43.77 -3.57 -7.68
C SER A 866 44.70 -4.08 -8.77
N GLN A 867 45.32 -3.11 -9.45
CA GLN A 867 46.48 -3.30 -10.32
C GLN A 867 47.60 -2.43 -9.76
N THR A 868 48.76 -3.03 -9.50
CA THR A 868 49.91 -2.43 -8.83
C THR A 868 51.06 -2.30 -9.82
N LEU A 869 51.72 -1.14 -9.83
CA LEU A 869 53.02 -0.91 -10.48
C LEU A 869 53.94 -0.26 -9.46
N GLY A 870 55.15 -0.76 -9.28
CA GLY A 870 56.10 -0.23 -8.31
C GLY A 870 57.55 -0.30 -8.77
N LEU A 871 58.35 0.60 -8.19
CA LEU A 871 59.79 0.69 -8.32
C LEU A 871 60.41 0.51 -6.94
N TYR A 872 61.62 -0.04 -6.87
CA TYR A 872 62.37 -0.14 -5.63
C TYR A 872 63.87 -0.01 -5.83
N GLY A 873 64.54 0.45 -4.78
CA GLY A 873 65.98 0.53 -4.67
C GLY A 873 66.45 -0.04 -3.34
N THR A 874 67.30 -1.04 -3.40
CA THR A 874 67.94 -1.68 -2.25
C THR A 874 69.40 -1.22 -2.16
N PHE A 875 69.79 -0.72 -0.99
CA PHE A 875 71.17 -0.51 -0.59
C PHE A 875 71.59 -1.60 0.41
N GLN A 876 72.75 -2.22 0.23
CA GLN A 876 73.30 -3.25 1.11
C GLN A 876 74.80 -2.97 1.34
N PHE A 877 75.21 -2.89 2.60
CA PHE A 877 76.57 -2.49 2.99
C PHE A 877 77.38 -3.65 3.57
N ASN A 878 78.70 -3.64 3.37
CA ASN A 878 79.63 -4.69 3.81
C ASN A 878 79.64 -4.95 5.33
N ASN A 879 79.05 -4.06 6.13
CA ASN A 879 78.92 -4.18 7.59
C ASN A 879 77.57 -4.81 8.05
N GLY A 880 76.81 -5.40 7.12
CA GLY A 880 75.52 -6.06 7.37
C GLY A 880 74.32 -5.12 7.44
N LEU A 881 74.50 -3.80 7.32
CA LEU A 881 73.40 -2.83 7.23
C LEU A 881 72.74 -2.91 5.84
N TYR A 882 71.42 -2.78 5.77
CA TYR A 882 70.68 -2.59 4.52
C TYR A 882 69.59 -1.53 4.65
N PHE A 883 69.18 -0.98 3.51
CA PHE A 883 68.11 -0.01 3.36
C PHE A 883 67.32 -0.29 2.07
N ASP A 884 66.03 -0.59 2.18
CA ASP A 884 65.15 -0.86 1.05
C ASP A 884 64.12 0.28 0.89
N GLN A 885 63.96 0.79 -0.32
CA GLN A 885 63.03 1.85 -0.66
C GLN A 885 62.05 1.36 -1.72
N ILE A 886 60.75 1.49 -1.49
CA ILE A 886 59.69 1.08 -2.41
C ILE A 886 58.75 2.26 -2.68
N ALA A 887 58.54 2.60 -3.95
CA ALA A 887 57.51 3.51 -4.40
C ALA A 887 56.51 2.76 -5.30
N LYS A 888 55.24 2.68 -4.88
CA LYS A 888 54.17 2.00 -5.65
C LYS A 888 52.98 2.90 -5.95
N TYR A 889 52.37 2.64 -7.11
CA TYR A 889 51.08 3.17 -7.55
C TYR A 889 50.09 2.00 -7.70
N GLU A 890 48.88 2.17 -7.18
CA GLU A 890 47.84 1.14 -7.16
C GLU A 890 46.49 1.68 -7.64
N ARG A 891 45.97 1.14 -8.73
CA ARG A 891 44.64 1.50 -9.25
C ARG A 891 43.59 0.57 -8.65
N LEU A 892 42.91 1.01 -7.60
CA LEU A 892 41.86 0.24 -6.91
C LEU A 892 40.48 0.43 -7.56
N THR A 893 39.66 -0.62 -7.52
CA THR A 893 38.22 -0.57 -7.76
C THR A 893 37.50 -1.28 -6.61
N SER A 894 36.54 -0.60 -5.99
CA SER A 894 35.82 -1.04 -4.80
C SER A 894 34.30 -0.99 -5.03
N GLN A 895 33.55 -1.95 -4.49
CA GLN A 895 32.08 -2.05 -4.62
C GLN A 895 31.53 -2.97 -3.51
N GLY A 896 30.41 -2.59 -2.89
CA GLY A 896 29.57 -3.46 -2.05
C GLY A 896 28.27 -3.90 -2.73
N GLN A 897 27.27 -4.30 -1.94
CA GLN A 897 25.90 -4.57 -2.40
C GLN A 897 25.02 -3.32 -2.27
N ALA A 898 25.09 -2.61 -1.14
CA ALA A 898 24.39 -1.35 -0.89
C ALA A 898 25.16 -0.10 -1.39
N THR A 899 26.37 -0.27 -1.95
CA THR A 899 27.27 0.83 -2.35
C THR A 899 27.71 0.78 -3.82
N ALA A 900 27.70 1.95 -4.47
CA ALA A 900 28.07 2.12 -5.86
C ALA A 900 29.56 1.81 -6.14
N LYS A 901 29.85 1.30 -7.34
CA LYS A 901 31.20 0.91 -7.77
C LYS A 901 32.12 2.12 -7.99
N ARG A 902 33.16 2.26 -7.16
CA ARG A 902 34.09 3.40 -7.14
C ARG A 902 35.52 2.99 -7.55
N ARG A 903 36.26 3.94 -8.14
CA ARG A 903 37.67 3.77 -8.60
C ARG A 903 38.59 4.75 -7.88
N TYR A 904 39.74 4.27 -7.43
CA TYR A 904 40.69 5.02 -6.62
C TYR A 904 42.11 4.95 -7.17
N ASN A 905 42.84 6.04 -7.02
CA ASN A 905 44.27 6.09 -7.27
C ASN A 905 44.98 6.06 -5.91
N GLY A 906 45.75 5.01 -5.66
CA GLY A 906 46.58 4.82 -4.47
C GLY A 906 48.04 5.08 -4.77
N TYR A 907 48.73 5.73 -3.84
CA TYR A 907 50.19 5.90 -3.86
C TYR A 907 50.75 5.42 -2.52
N THR A 908 51.95 4.85 -2.53
CA THR A 908 52.64 4.47 -1.29
C THR A 908 54.15 4.59 -1.44
N LEU A 909 54.79 5.12 -0.40
CA LEU A 909 56.23 5.12 -0.20
C LEU A 909 56.55 4.30 1.06
N SER A 910 57.48 3.36 0.98
CA SER A 910 57.90 2.49 2.09
C SER A 910 59.41 2.42 2.18
N SER A 911 59.96 2.72 3.36
CA SER A 911 61.38 2.62 3.70
C SER A 911 61.57 1.52 4.74
N GLU A 912 62.42 0.54 4.48
CA GLU A 912 62.88 -0.46 5.46
C GLU A 912 64.38 -0.26 5.73
N VAL A 913 64.80 -0.33 7.00
CA VAL A 913 66.20 -0.37 7.41
C VAL A 913 66.40 -1.54 8.37
N GLY A 914 67.50 -2.27 8.21
CA GLY A 914 67.83 -3.38 9.11
C GLY A 914 69.31 -3.68 9.10
N LYS A 915 69.77 -4.45 10.10
CA LYS A 915 71.18 -4.83 10.22
C LYS A 915 71.35 -6.29 10.60
N VAL A 916 72.02 -7.05 9.75
CA VAL A 916 72.33 -8.47 9.98
C VAL A 916 73.54 -8.58 10.92
N HIS A 917 73.34 -9.24 12.06
CA HIS A 917 74.39 -9.60 13.01
C HIS A 917 74.63 -11.12 12.97
N THR A 918 75.85 -11.54 12.66
CA THR A 918 76.26 -12.96 12.68
C THR A 918 76.72 -13.34 14.08
N LEU A 919 76.12 -14.40 14.66
CA LEU A 919 76.40 -14.84 16.04
C LEU A 919 77.28 -16.11 16.12
N GLY A 920 77.74 -16.62 14.97
CA GLY A 920 78.52 -17.85 14.86
C GLY A 920 77.68 -19.09 14.56
N GLN A 921 78.34 -20.20 14.20
CA GLN A 921 77.71 -21.47 13.83
C GLN A 921 76.57 -21.35 12.79
N GLY A 922 76.60 -20.36 11.90
CA GLY A 922 75.53 -20.12 10.91
C GLY A 922 74.23 -19.49 11.46
N TRP A 923 74.22 -18.97 12.69
CA TRP A 923 73.12 -18.16 13.22
C TRP A 923 73.30 -16.68 12.87
N THR A 924 72.22 -16.02 12.43
CA THR A 924 72.15 -14.56 12.29
C THR A 924 70.89 -13.99 12.98
N VAL A 925 71.00 -12.75 13.44
CA VAL A 925 69.91 -11.98 14.04
C VAL A 925 69.83 -10.62 13.35
N THR A 926 68.63 -10.21 12.94
CA THR A 926 68.39 -9.00 12.15
C THR A 926 67.31 -8.14 12.81
N PRO A 927 67.67 -7.19 13.68
CA PRO A 927 66.79 -6.06 14.00
C PRO A 927 66.47 -5.26 12.73
N GLN A 928 65.19 -4.89 12.58
CA GLN A 928 64.67 -4.18 11.41
C GLN A 928 63.52 -3.22 11.77
N LEU A 929 63.40 -2.14 11.01
CA LEU A 929 62.38 -1.10 11.13
C LEU A 929 61.89 -0.71 9.73
N GLN A 930 60.57 -0.71 9.53
CA GLN A 930 59.91 -0.32 8.30
C GLN A 930 58.87 0.75 8.58
N LEU A 931 58.91 1.84 7.80
CA LEU A 931 57.95 2.94 7.84
C LEU A 931 57.34 3.12 6.45
N ALA A 932 56.02 3.22 6.35
CA ALA A 932 55.33 3.44 5.09
C ALA A 932 54.23 4.49 5.19
N TRP A 933 54.10 5.32 4.15
CA TRP A 933 53.01 6.26 3.98
C TRP A 933 52.21 5.91 2.73
N SER A 934 50.91 5.71 2.90
CA SER A 934 49.93 5.40 1.86
C SER A 934 48.89 6.52 1.73
N SER A 935 48.44 6.83 0.52
CA SER A 935 47.37 7.81 0.27
C SER A 935 46.44 7.33 -0.85
N LEU A 936 45.13 7.33 -0.58
CA LEU A 936 44.06 7.05 -1.54
C LEU A 936 43.33 8.33 -1.95
N SER A 937 43.10 8.51 -3.25
CA SER A 937 42.32 9.62 -3.81
C SER A 937 40.95 9.78 -3.14
N ALA A 938 40.55 11.02 -2.87
CA ALA A 938 39.21 11.37 -2.39
C ALA A 938 38.09 11.02 -3.39
N LYS A 939 36.83 11.09 -2.91
CA LYS A 939 35.58 11.11 -3.67
C LYS A 939 34.68 12.23 -3.11
N GLU A 940 33.63 12.54 -3.83
CA GLU A 940 32.56 13.48 -3.47
C GLU A 940 32.17 13.47 -1.99
N ASN A 941 31.96 12.28 -1.40
CA ASN A 941 31.63 12.10 0.02
C ASN A 941 32.69 11.26 0.79
N GLU A 942 33.94 11.22 0.35
CA GLU A 942 35.03 10.50 1.02
C GLU A 942 36.35 11.28 0.97
N ASP A 943 36.96 11.58 2.12
CA ASP A 943 38.23 12.31 2.16
C ASP A 943 39.42 11.49 1.63
N ARG A 944 40.54 12.18 1.38
CA ARG A 944 41.83 11.59 0.93
C ARG A 944 42.51 10.81 2.06
N LEU A 945 41.96 9.62 2.32
CA LEU A 945 42.41 8.64 3.30
C LEU A 945 43.93 8.40 3.18
N SER A 946 44.66 8.92 4.17
CA SER A 946 46.11 8.83 4.28
C SER A 946 46.45 7.95 5.49
N ALA A 947 47.22 6.88 5.29
CA ALA A 947 47.62 5.95 6.34
C ALA A 947 49.13 5.97 6.53
N PHE A 948 49.58 6.07 7.79
CA PHE A 948 50.98 5.89 8.17
C PHE A 948 51.11 4.57 8.92
N TYR A 949 51.95 3.68 8.41
CA TYR A 949 52.22 2.33 8.90
C TYR A 949 53.65 2.27 9.43
N ALA A 950 53.83 1.62 10.58
CA ALA A 950 55.15 1.33 11.14
C ALA A 950 55.21 -0.12 11.63
N ARG A 951 56.29 -0.81 11.28
CA ARG A 951 56.63 -2.18 11.70
C ARG A 951 58.06 -2.18 12.25
N MET A 952 58.25 -2.66 13.47
CA MET A 952 59.58 -2.86 14.07
C MET A 952 59.69 -4.29 14.58
N GLY A 953 60.85 -4.93 14.46
CA GLY A 953 60.98 -6.31 14.91
C GLY A 953 62.38 -6.89 14.76
N VAL A 954 62.47 -8.21 14.99
CA VAL A 954 63.71 -8.96 14.94
C VAL A 954 63.47 -10.29 14.21
N ARG A 955 64.25 -10.55 13.16
CA ARG A 955 64.36 -11.86 12.51
C ARG A 955 65.52 -12.64 13.10
N VAL A 956 65.35 -13.94 13.31
CA VAL A 956 66.41 -14.90 13.64
C VAL A 956 66.45 -15.96 12.56
N THR A 957 67.61 -16.14 11.91
CA THR A 957 67.80 -17.09 10.80
C THR A 957 68.90 -18.08 11.14
N LYS A 958 68.73 -19.34 10.74
CA LYS A 958 69.76 -20.39 10.83
C LYS A 958 70.11 -20.88 9.43
N MET A 959 71.37 -20.73 9.01
CA MET A 959 71.87 -21.31 7.77
C MET A 959 72.28 -22.79 7.97
N LEU A 960 71.86 -23.64 7.04
CA LEU A 960 72.12 -25.08 6.99
C LEU A 960 72.50 -25.45 5.55
N ASP A 961 73.67 -26.06 5.33
CA ASP A 961 74.08 -26.52 4.00
C ASP A 961 73.88 -28.04 3.87
N LEU A 962 73.23 -28.46 2.79
CA LEU A 962 72.75 -29.82 2.53
C LEU A 962 72.98 -30.18 1.05
N ASN A 963 74.11 -30.84 0.76
CA ASN A 963 74.43 -31.45 -0.55
C ASN A 963 74.05 -30.60 -1.78
N GLY A 964 74.55 -29.35 -1.84
CA GLY A 964 74.31 -28.41 -2.95
C GLY A 964 73.13 -27.46 -2.76
N TRP A 965 72.31 -27.66 -1.72
CA TRP A 965 71.30 -26.72 -1.27
C TRP A 965 71.75 -25.98 0.00
N THR A 966 71.47 -24.69 0.10
CA THR A 966 71.46 -23.98 1.39
C THR A 966 70.01 -23.80 1.83
N LEU A 967 69.65 -24.30 3.01
CA LEU A 967 68.39 -23.99 3.69
C LEU A 967 68.60 -22.92 4.76
N GLN A 968 67.60 -22.07 4.92
CA GLN A 968 67.56 -20.95 5.85
C GLN A 968 66.17 -20.86 6.49
N PRO A 969 65.84 -21.74 7.45
CA PRO A 969 64.73 -21.52 8.37
C PRO A 969 64.92 -20.22 9.17
N TYR A 970 63.84 -19.47 9.35
CA TYR A 970 63.78 -18.24 10.13
C TYR A 970 62.49 -18.11 10.93
N ALA A 971 62.59 -17.38 12.04
CA ALA A 971 61.46 -16.89 12.82
C ALA A 971 61.57 -15.36 12.95
N GLU A 972 60.44 -14.67 12.93
CA GLU A 972 60.39 -13.22 13.05
C GLU A 972 59.25 -12.80 13.98
N VAL A 973 59.50 -11.78 14.82
CA VAL A 973 58.47 -11.16 15.66
C VAL A 973 58.51 -9.66 15.44
N ASN A 974 57.36 -9.08 15.05
CA ASN A 974 57.21 -7.67 14.76
C ASN A 974 56.09 -7.03 15.61
N GLY A 975 56.32 -5.81 16.11
CA GLY A 975 55.28 -4.88 16.55
C GLY A 975 54.85 -3.96 15.40
N ILE A 976 53.55 -3.89 15.12
CA ILE A 976 52.95 -3.12 14.02
C ILE A 976 51.93 -2.11 14.55
N THR A 977 51.90 -0.90 13.96
CA THR A 977 50.87 0.10 14.23
C THR A 977 50.54 0.95 13.01
N THR A 978 49.25 1.23 12.80
CA THR A 978 48.78 2.13 11.73
C THR A 978 47.98 3.29 12.30
N LYS A 979 48.22 4.50 11.76
CA LYS A 979 47.45 5.71 12.07
C LYS A 979 46.96 6.38 10.78
N ASN A 980 45.65 6.56 10.68
CA ASN A 980 45.00 7.26 9.57
C ASN A 980 44.96 8.78 9.83
N ARG A 981 44.84 9.57 8.75
CA ARG A 981 44.51 11.00 8.73
C ARG A 981 43.66 11.32 7.50
N HIS A 982 42.88 12.41 7.55
CA HIS A 982 41.99 12.86 6.46
C HIS A 982 41.10 11.72 5.95
N SER A 983 40.42 11.07 6.89
CA SER A 983 39.94 9.70 6.78
C SER A 983 38.43 9.58 6.98
N GLN A 984 37.67 10.60 6.59
CA GLN A 984 36.23 10.65 6.83
C GLN A 984 35.41 10.15 5.63
N VAL A 985 34.28 9.52 5.95
CA VAL A 985 33.19 9.22 5.02
C VAL A 985 32.00 10.06 5.44
N ARG A 986 31.36 10.75 4.49
CA ARG A 986 30.16 11.55 4.75
C ARG A 986 28.94 10.82 4.22
N VAL A 987 27.94 10.62 5.06
CA VAL A 987 26.63 10.11 4.66
C VAL A 987 25.64 11.16 5.13
N ASN A 988 25.19 11.95 4.15
CA ASN A 988 24.33 13.12 4.37
C ASN A 988 25.02 14.10 5.34
N GLN A 989 24.35 14.58 6.39
CA GLN A 989 24.97 15.45 7.40
C GLN A 989 25.97 14.74 8.33
N TYR A 990 25.98 13.40 8.38
CA TYR A 990 26.81 12.64 9.31
C TYR A 990 28.22 12.40 8.75
N VAL A 991 29.22 12.55 9.62
CA VAL A 991 30.66 12.46 9.28
C VAL A 991 31.28 11.36 10.14
N PHE A 992 31.71 10.27 9.49
CA PHE A 992 32.19 9.06 10.13
C PHE A 992 33.70 8.87 9.91
N ASP A 993 34.46 8.63 10.97
CA ASP A 993 35.92 8.40 10.91
C ASP A 993 36.26 6.94 10.53
N VAL A 994 37.09 6.76 9.51
CA VAL A 994 37.73 5.48 9.18
C VAL A 994 38.83 5.18 10.21
N ALA A 995 38.43 4.60 11.33
CA ALA A 995 39.28 4.26 12.48
C ALA A 995 40.53 3.43 12.12
N SER A 996 41.61 3.58 12.92
CA SER A 996 42.94 3.02 12.60
C SER A 996 43.31 1.78 13.44
N THR A 997 43.97 0.81 12.81
CA THR A 997 44.46 -0.44 13.41
C THR A 997 45.82 -0.26 14.13
N ARG A 998 45.76 0.21 15.38
CA ARG A 998 46.93 0.38 16.27
C ARG A 998 47.18 -0.88 17.12
N GLY A 999 48.45 -1.11 17.48
CA GLY A 999 48.83 -2.12 18.49
C GLY A 999 48.58 -3.56 18.02
N ARG A 1000 49.40 -4.02 17.07
CA ARG A 1000 49.37 -5.38 16.53
C ARG A 1000 50.72 -6.07 16.80
N VAL A 1001 50.70 -7.36 17.10
CA VAL A 1001 51.90 -8.22 17.16
C VAL A 1001 51.79 -9.25 16.04
N GLU A 1002 52.82 -9.35 15.23
CA GLU A 1002 52.94 -10.28 14.11
C GLU A 1002 54.07 -11.27 14.40
N THR A 1003 53.82 -12.54 14.10
CA THR A 1003 54.81 -13.62 14.18
C THR A 1003 54.86 -14.35 12.84
N VAL A 1004 56.07 -14.50 12.30
CA VAL A 1004 56.34 -15.19 11.04
C VAL A 1004 57.22 -16.41 11.31
N LEU A 1005 56.89 -17.54 10.67
CA LEU A 1005 57.76 -18.70 10.55
C LEU A 1005 57.95 -19.01 9.08
N GLY A 1006 59.20 -19.12 8.62
CA GLY A 1006 59.49 -19.34 7.21
C GLY A 1006 60.77 -20.12 6.95
N ILE A 1007 60.92 -20.58 5.70
CA ILE A 1007 62.11 -21.25 5.22
C ILE A 1007 62.44 -20.69 3.83
N ASN A 1008 63.65 -20.16 3.69
CA ASN A 1008 64.25 -19.89 2.38
C ASN A 1008 65.14 -21.09 1.98
N ALA A 1009 65.14 -21.44 0.70
CA ALA A 1009 65.95 -22.49 0.11
C ALA A 1009 66.68 -21.94 -1.12
N ALA A 1010 67.95 -22.30 -1.31
CA ALA A 1010 68.78 -21.84 -2.41
C ALA A 1010 69.59 -22.98 -3.04
N ALA A 1011 69.56 -23.10 -4.37
CA ALA A 1011 70.37 -24.04 -5.14
C ALA A 1011 70.83 -23.39 -6.46
N GLY A 1012 72.14 -23.17 -6.59
CA GLY A 1012 72.74 -22.47 -7.73
C GLY A 1012 72.10 -21.09 -7.98
N ASN A 1013 71.42 -20.97 -9.12
CA ASN A 1013 70.74 -19.74 -9.54
C ASN A 1013 69.31 -19.59 -8.96
N HIS A 1014 68.75 -20.64 -8.38
CA HIS A 1014 67.36 -20.70 -7.93
C HIS A 1014 67.24 -20.43 -6.43
N ARG A 1015 66.24 -19.65 -6.03
CA ARG A 1015 65.80 -19.47 -4.65
C ARG A 1015 64.29 -19.59 -4.54
N PHE A 1016 63.84 -20.16 -3.44
CA PHE A 1016 62.42 -20.35 -3.11
C PHE A 1016 62.22 -20.05 -1.64
N GLY A 1017 61.16 -19.34 -1.29
CA GLY A 1017 60.82 -18.98 0.08
C GLY A 1017 59.36 -19.25 0.37
N VAL A 1018 59.06 -19.89 1.50
CA VAL A 1018 57.69 -20.04 2.02
C VAL A 1018 57.66 -19.54 3.45
N GLU A 1019 56.66 -18.73 3.78
CA GLU A 1019 56.38 -18.29 5.14
C GLU A 1019 54.89 -18.40 5.49
N ALA A 1020 54.65 -18.66 6.76
CA ALA A 1020 53.35 -18.57 7.40
C ALA A 1020 53.38 -17.48 8.46
N THR A 1021 52.40 -16.57 8.41
CA THR A 1021 52.32 -15.40 9.29
C THR A 1021 51.03 -15.43 10.08
N THR A 1022 51.08 -15.05 11.35
CA THR A 1022 49.88 -14.78 12.17
C THR A 1022 50.04 -13.42 12.85
N THR A 1023 48.95 -12.64 12.89
CA THR A 1023 48.94 -11.30 13.49
C THR A 1023 47.78 -11.20 14.48
N ARG A 1024 48.04 -10.66 15.67
CA ARG A 1024 47.03 -10.45 16.71
C ARG A 1024 46.99 -8.99 17.14
N GLY A 1025 45.80 -8.49 17.44
CA GLY A 1025 45.61 -7.12 17.90
C GLY A 1025 44.16 -6.84 18.31
N LYS A 1026 43.95 -5.82 19.15
CA LYS A 1026 42.67 -5.57 19.85
C LYS A 1026 41.43 -5.57 18.92
N HIS A 1027 41.56 -5.06 17.70
CA HIS A 1027 40.48 -4.98 16.71
C HIS A 1027 40.81 -5.64 15.36
N LEU A 1028 42.01 -6.20 15.17
CA LEU A 1028 42.40 -6.87 13.92
C LEU A 1028 43.21 -8.14 14.22
N ASP A 1029 42.66 -9.27 13.83
CA ASP A 1029 43.35 -10.55 13.81
C ASP A 1029 43.55 -11.05 12.37
N GLN A 1030 44.73 -11.57 12.10
CA GLN A 1030 45.09 -12.30 10.89
C GLN A 1030 45.42 -13.73 11.32
N PRO A 1031 44.40 -14.63 11.46
CA PRO A 1031 44.62 -15.98 11.95
C PRO A 1031 45.70 -16.74 11.16
N PHE A 1032 45.75 -16.55 9.84
CA PHE A 1032 46.85 -17.01 8.99
C PHE A 1032 47.06 -16.13 7.75
N ALA A 1033 48.31 -16.07 7.32
CA ALA A 1033 48.78 -15.73 5.99
C ALA A 1033 49.67 -16.88 5.50
N VAL A 1034 49.66 -17.15 4.21
CA VAL A 1034 50.65 -18.02 3.55
C VAL A 1034 51.19 -17.30 2.33
N GLN A 1035 52.51 -17.17 2.27
CA GLN A 1035 53.22 -16.57 1.16
C GLN A 1035 54.22 -17.56 0.57
N ALA A 1036 54.31 -17.58 -0.75
CA ALA A 1036 55.38 -18.23 -1.49
C ALA A 1036 56.07 -17.19 -2.39
N ASN A 1037 57.41 -17.18 -2.38
CA ASN A 1037 58.23 -16.44 -3.33
C ASN A 1037 59.18 -17.39 -4.07
N TYR A 1038 59.52 -17.04 -5.31
CA TYR A 1038 60.54 -17.69 -6.10
C TYR A 1038 61.36 -16.63 -6.82
N ARG A 1039 62.69 -16.77 -6.81
CA ARG A 1039 63.64 -15.87 -7.48
C ARG A 1039 64.66 -16.69 -8.27
N TYR A 1040 64.85 -16.32 -9.53
CA TYR A 1040 65.94 -16.79 -10.37
C TYR A 1040 66.97 -15.66 -10.54
N SER A 1041 68.25 -15.96 -10.30
CA SER A 1041 69.37 -15.04 -10.51
C SER A 1041 70.23 -15.48 -11.69
N TRP A 1042 70.63 -14.55 -12.55
CA TRP A 1042 71.72 -14.76 -13.51
C TRP A 1042 72.85 -13.76 -13.23
#